data_AF-A0A1E5JUK9-F1
#
_entry.id   AF-A0A1E5JUK9-F1
#
_cell.length_a   1.000
_cell.length_b   1.000
_cell.length_c   1.000
_cell.angle_alpha   90.00
_cell.angle_beta   90.00
_cell.angle_gamma   90.00
#
_symmetry.space_group_name_H-M   'P 1'
#
loop_
_entity.id
_entity.type
_entity.pdbx_description
1 polymer ?
#
loop_
_entity_poly.entity_id
_entity_poly.type
_entity_poly.pdbx_seq_one_letter_code
_entity_poly.pdbx_strand_id
1 'polypeptide(L)'
;MGLSLSELLTYQDDGQITFDGAINGEKATSYQDYLLVLDAVTRICEHEDDAPLSKAHVKNLAKVLLQKFQEHLRETQSDWYDKSNPKIYTVAKQLESFAYLTGEQEAINLIFAEFPLLKLVKCDYESYLYDNFLNNDDPLKFKNFDRDLLVLQMMIRVLDPRYINQRNEQVCGVNAFVHHIALLNPLKYVQIVTELAAKGVCDLKEFAGKEGVLRVEVTEEVANKKSSDGATIHDADHVILNGIRSSENSIVHYSEEGADLAKKLFGVTSHHEINNWMKQAGYNHVYNISMHNRAAIKQLQLLIHDGYMVGFAGTGSLANYILYPEEGEPKGQNVMQRFMDGHFFIIRNIEFDEQNDKVNIRIMTWGKEQSASIPFDVWEKNIGLVGRAVVGQDPYMNIMFRAKVRDIDDLQRNTYCSPEAYCLYVKNIIEDSPGYEKINKLLDQAFKHEKGIAWLQAAKAIQDSIEELPKEKALMVPSKISIIPLVTPEIIKKFDEIHHIHSRTRKISALENLGAQDNIEVQRQLIPLYAQEGQWDKIKVFLADIERYSHTDREIIYESLELGCCLVFGEVKVPRDIEELIEQNTRFHFEAKELISVLSEITGLPKGGPFTYGLKSRLLEVVNHRLEEEGKAKVHNLSGVILYKKDIYNLVSLLDKEIHSIDPPHKIMSKAKLEEFCIVLIDKIKNKEDALQDEVDLQFASNLHYKLPKIFQKISEFFLKVASIFDKNLITNSIEKTKDLKEDLNGFKENNNSGEQDPGMTHS
;
A
#
# COMPACT_ATOMS: atom_id res chain seq x y z
N MET A 1 -39.84 -4.51 28.82
CA MET A 1 -40.37 -5.89 28.80
C MET A 1 -39.18 -6.77 28.45
N GLY A 2 -38.38 -7.14 29.46
CA GLY A 2 -37.19 -7.95 29.28
C GLY A 2 -37.41 -9.40 29.70
N LEU A 3 -36.57 -10.30 29.19
CA LEU A 3 -36.65 -11.75 29.44
C LEU A 3 -35.66 -12.19 30.50
N SER A 4 -35.97 -13.29 31.20
CA SER A 4 -35.00 -13.98 32.07
C SER A 4 -34.23 -15.04 31.29
N LEU A 5 -32.92 -15.17 31.51
CA LEU A 5 -32.12 -16.22 30.87
C LEU A 5 -32.57 -17.63 31.32
N SER A 6 -32.85 -17.79 32.61
CA SER A 6 -33.26 -19.07 33.21
C SER A 6 -34.52 -19.67 32.57
N GLU A 7 -35.43 -18.84 32.06
CA GLU A 7 -36.63 -19.30 31.32
C GLU A 7 -36.30 -19.89 29.93
N LEU A 8 -35.13 -19.55 29.37
CA LEU A 8 -34.73 -19.92 28.02
C LEU A 8 -33.81 -21.16 27.98
N LEU A 9 -33.23 -21.51 29.13
CA LEU A 9 -32.36 -22.69 29.28
C LEU A 9 -33.21 -23.91 29.62
N THR A 10 -33.08 -24.96 28.82
CA THR A 10 -33.72 -26.25 29.05
C THR A 10 -32.68 -27.31 29.42
N TYR A 11 -32.97 -28.08 30.47
CA TYR A 11 -32.10 -29.14 30.97
C TYR A 11 -32.69 -30.49 30.57
N GLN A 12 -31.94 -31.27 29.81
CA GLN A 12 -32.33 -32.62 29.42
C GLN A 12 -32.03 -33.63 30.54
N ASP A 13 -32.68 -34.79 30.48
CA ASP A 13 -32.54 -35.87 31.47
C ASP A 13 -31.10 -36.42 31.58
N ASP A 14 -30.29 -36.26 30.53
CA ASP A 14 -28.87 -36.64 30.49
C ASP A 14 -27.93 -35.53 31.00
N GLY A 15 -28.49 -34.40 31.45
CA GLY A 15 -27.74 -33.24 31.91
C GLY A 15 -27.26 -32.30 30.79
N GLN A 16 -27.59 -32.58 29.53
CA GLN A 16 -27.31 -31.67 28.42
C GLN A 16 -28.20 -30.42 28.52
N ILE A 17 -27.61 -29.26 28.27
CA ILE A 17 -28.31 -27.98 28.31
C ILE A 17 -28.57 -27.51 26.89
N THR A 18 -29.82 -27.19 26.60
CA THR A 18 -30.25 -26.62 25.33
C THR A 18 -30.80 -25.21 25.53
N PHE A 19 -30.79 -24.42 24.46
CA PHE A 19 -31.40 -23.10 24.43
C PHE A 19 -32.56 -23.12 23.44
N ASP A 20 -33.78 -22.94 23.97
CA ASP A 20 -35.04 -23.01 23.22
C ASP A 20 -35.65 -21.61 23.05
N GLY A 21 -34.81 -20.60 22.78
CA GLY A 21 -35.27 -19.24 22.52
C GLY A 21 -36.26 -19.18 21.36
N ALA A 22 -37.28 -18.31 21.48
CA ALA A 22 -38.30 -18.11 20.46
C ALA A 22 -38.36 -16.65 20.00
N ILE A 23 -38.60 -16.44 18.71
CA ILE A 23 -38.86 -15.14 18.09
C ILE A 23 -40.30 -15.15 17.59
N ASN A 24 -41.14 -14.24 18.11
CA ASN A 24 -42.58 -14.17 17.75
C ASN A 24 -43.35 -15.51 17.89
N GLY A 25 -42.93 -16.38 18.83
CA GLY A 25 -43.54 -17.69 19.08
C GLY A 25 -42.98 -18.84 18.24
N GLU A 26 -42.02 -18.57 17.34
CA GLU A 26 -41.30 -19.60 16.57
C GLU A 26 -39.92 -19.85 17.17
N LYS A 27 -39.47 -21.12 17.19
CA LYS A 27 -38.17 -21.49 17.74
C LYS A 27 -37.03 -20.86 16.92
N ALA A 28 -36.02 -20.30 17.59
CA ALA A 28 -34.80 -19.83 16.96
C ALA A 28 -34.10 -21.01 16.25
N THR A 29 -33.76 -20.84 14.98
CA THR A 29 -33.16 -21.93 14.15
C THR A 29 -31.78 -21.60 13.63
N SER A 30 -31.44 -20.31 13.49
CA SER A 30 -30.13 -19.86 13.05
C SER A 30 -29.29 -19.27 14.19
N TYR A 31 -27.98 -19.22 13.98
CA TYR A 31 -27.04 -18.56 14.90
C TYR A 31 -27.44 -17.10 15.18
N GLN A 32 -27.87 -16.37 14.17
CA GLN A 32 -28.32 -14.98 14.29
C GLN A 32 -29.62 -14.86 15.09
N ASP A 33 -30.57 -15.80 14.92
CA ASP A 33 -31.81 -15.83 15.72
C ASP A 33 -31.49 -15.99 17.21
N TYR A 34 -30.54 -16.87 17.53
CA TYR A 34 -30.11 -17.10 18.91
C TYR A 34 -29.54 -15.84 19.55
N LEU A 35 -28.66 -15.11 18.85
CA LEU A 35 -28.14 -13.84 19.33
C LEU A 35 -29.24 -12.79 19.53
N LEU A 36 -30.23 -12.75 18.63
CA LEU A 36 -31.34 -11.81 18.72
C LEU A 36 -32.21 -12.06 19.95
N VAL A 37 -32.52 -13.32 20.26
CA VAL A 37 -33.28 -13.66 21.49
C VAL A 37 -32.47 -13.28 22.74
N LEU A 38 -31.17 -13.56 22.74
CA LEU A 38 -30.31 -13.29 23.88
C LEU A 38 -30.10 -11.79 24.14
N ASP A 39 -30.12 -10.94 23.12
CA ASP A 39 -30.04 -9.48 23.31
C ASP A 39 -31.28 -8.91 24.02
N ALA A 40 -32.42 -9.63 24.00
CA ALA A 40 -33.62 -9.25 24.74
C ALA A 40 -33.60 -9.66 26.23
N VAL A 41 -32.56 -10.37 26.68
CA VAL A 41 -32.41 -10.77 28.08
C VAL A 41 -31.95 -9.58 28.91
N THR A 42 -32.68 -9.30 30.00
CA THR A 42 -32.39 -8.16 30.90
C THR A 42 -32.17 -8.60 32.34
N ARG A 43 -32.22 -9.90 32.62
CA ARG A 43 -31.92 -10.51 33.92
C ARG A 43 -31.53 -11.98 33.73
N ILE A 44 -30.70 -12.50 34.63
CA ILE A 44 -30.27 -13.91 34.57
C ILE A 44 -31.30 -14.82 35.25
N CYS A 45 -31.83 -14.39 36.38
CA CYS A 45 -32.75 -15.15 37.22
C CYS A 45 -34.11 -14.46 37.31
N GLU A 46 -35.19 -15.26 37.37
CA GLU A 46 -36.55 -14.75 37.55
C GLU A 46 -36.93 -14.61 39.03
N HIS A 47 -36.43 -15.53 39.85
CA HIS A 47 -36.68 -15.60 41.29
C HIS A 47 -35.39 -15.41 42.10
N GLU A 48 -35.49 -14.85 43.30
CA GLU A 48 -34.34 -14.64 44.19
C GLU A 48 -33.66 -15.96 44.58
N ASP A 49 -34.43 -17.05 44.68
CA ASP A 49 -33.92 -18.39 45.02
C ASP A 49 -32.95 -18.95 43.95
N ASP A 50 -33.04 -18.47 42.71
CA ASP A 50 -32.15 -18.86 41.61
C ASP A 50 -30.87 -18.01 41.55
N ALA A 51 -30.78 -16.92 42.32
CA ALA A 51 -29.60 -16.04 42.32
C ALA A 51 -28.28 -16.77 42.61
N PRO A 52 -28.21 -17.78 43.52
CA PRO A 52 -26.98 -18.55 43.71
C PRO A 52 -26.51 -19.35 42.48
N LEU A 53 -27.40 -19.59 41.50
CA LEU A 53 -27.12 -20.35 40.28
C LEU A 53 -26.78 -19.47 39.07
N SER A 54 -26.85 -18.14 39.19
CA SER A 54 -26.69 -17.19 38.08
C SER A 54 -25.37 -17.37 37.31
N LYS A 55 -24.24 -17.47 38.02
CA LYS A 55 -22.92 -17.72 37.40
C LYS A 55 -22.89 -19.04 36.62
N ALA A 56 -23.56 -20.08 37.14
CA ALA A 56 -23.65 -21.37 36.47
C ALA A 56 -24.50 -21.28 35.20
N HIS A 57 -25.63 -20.56 35.22
CA HIS A 57 -26.44 -20.30 34.03
C HIS A 57 -25.65 -19.59 32.93
N VAL A 58 -24.86 -18.57 33.28
CA VAL A 58 -24.03 -17.83 32.31
C VAL A 58 -22.93 -18.71 31.71
N LYS A 59 -22.22 -19.52 32.53
CA LYS A 59 -21.20 -20.46 32.03
C LYS A 59 -21.80 -21.50 31.09
N ASN A 60 -22.95 -22.06 31.46
CA ASN A 60 -23.65 -23.04 30.63
C ASN A 60 -24.07 -22.44 29.28
N LEU A 61 -24.60 -21.21 29.29
CA LEU A 61 -24.92 -20.50 28.06
C LEU A 61 -23.67 -20.25 27.20
N ALA A 62 -22.54 -19.87 27.80
CA ALA A 62 -21.29 -19.65 27.06
C ALA A 62 -20.85 -20.91 26.31
N LYS A 63 -20.98 -22.10 26.91
CA LYS A 63 -20.73 -23.38 26.22
C LYS A 63 -21.65 -23.60 25.03
N VAL A 64 -22.96 -23.37 25.21
CA VAL A 64 -23.96 -23.49 24.13
C VAL A 64 -23.66 -22.52 22.99
N LEU A 65 -23.31 -21.27 23.30
CA LEU A 65 -22.94 -20.26 22.31
C LEU A 65 -21.67 -20.63 21.55
N LEU A 66 -20.63 -21.14 22.24
CA LEU A 66 -19.40 -21.59 21.60
C LEU A 66 -19.65 -22.79 20.68
N GLN A 67 -20.52 -23.73 21.06
CA GLN A 67 -20.92 -24.83 20.19
C GLN A 67 -21.67 -24.33 18.94
N LYS A 68 -22.61 -23.40 19.09
CA LYS A 68 -23.32 -22.77 17.98
C LYS A 68 -22.39 -21.96 17.09
N PHE A 69 -21.40 -21.29 17.67
CA PHE A 69 -20.38 -20.57 16.92
C PHE A 69 -19.47 -21.53 16.14
N GLN A 70 -19.12 -22.69 16.71
CA GLN A 70 -18.40 -23.76 16.00
C GLN A 70 -19.21 -24.30 14.80
N GLU A 71 -20.52 -24.49 14.94
CA GLU A 71 -21.43 -24.81 13.83
C GLU A 71 -21.37 -23.74 12.73
N HIS A 72 -21.45 -22.46 13.10
CA HIS A 72 -21.33 -21.34 12.17
C HIS A 72 -19.97 -21.28 11.44
N LEU A 73 -18.86 -21.59 12.13
CA LEU A 73 -17.54 -21.68 11.51
C LEU A 73 -17.48 -22.82 10.48
N ARG A 74 -18.14 -23.95 10.74
CA ARG A 74 -18.26 -25.06 9.77
C ARG A 74 -19.07 -24.68 8.53
N GLU A 75 -20.11 -23.87 8.67
CA GLU A 75 -20.90 -23.40 7.51
C GLU A 75 -20.09 -22.43 6.63
N THR A 76 -19.05 -21.81 7.19
CA THR A 76 -18.17 -20.85 6.50
C THR A 76 -16.78 -21.45 6.17
N GLN A 77 -16.70 -22.78 6.04
CA GLN A 77 -15.46 -23.58 6.02
C GLN A 77 -14.38 -23.15 5.00
N SER A 78 -14.77 -22.59 3.85
CA SER A 78 -13.82 -22.16 2.81
C SER A 78 -12.82 -21.11 3.31
N ASP A 79 -13.17 -20.36 4.35
CA ASP A 79 -12.40 -19.22 4.82
C ASP A 79 -11.29 -19.62 5.83
N TRP A 80 -11.42 -20.75 6.55
CA TRP A 80 -10.64 -21.01 7.77
C TRP A 80 -9.33 -21.79 7.58
N TYR A 81 -9.03 -22.22 6.36
CA TYR A 81 -7.79 -22.95 6.03
C TYR A 81 -6.76 -22.10 5.28
N ASP A 82 -7.08 -20.84 4.99
CA ASP A 82 -6.16 -19.87 4.41
C ASP A 82 -5.46 -19.07 5.51
N LYS A 83 -4.14 -19.25 5.66
CA LYS A 83 -3.32 -18.51 6.63
C LYS A 83 -3.34 -16.99 6.43
N SER A 84 -3.70 -16.52 5.24
CA SER A 84 -3.79 -15.10 4.91
C SER A 84 -5.16 -14.49 5.23
N ASN A 85 -6.14 -15.29 5.67
CA ASN A 85 -7.47 -14.81 6.02
C ASN A 85 -7.40 -13.86 7.23
N PRO A 86 -7.75 -12.56 7.08
CA PRO A 86 -7.70 -11.59 8.16
C PRO A 86 -8.69 -11.90 9.30
N LYS A 87 -9.75 -12.69 9.03
CA LYS A 87 -10.73 -13.08 10.06
C LYS A 87 -10.15 -14.02 11.12
N ILE A 88 -9.06 -14.73 10.83
CA ILE A 88 -8.40 -15.64 11.79
C ILE A 88 -8.05 -14.89 13.09
N TYR A 89 -7.53 -13.67 12.96
CA TYR A 89 -7.19 -12.84 14.12
C TYR A 89 -8.42 -12.48 14.94
N THR A 90 -9.45 -11.92 14.30
CA THR A 90 -10.68 -11.51 14.98
C THR A 90 -11.33 -12.69 15.69
N VAL A 91 -11.47 -13.84 15.03
CA VAL A 91 -12.08 -15.04 15.64
C VAL A 91 -11.27 -15.56 16.83
N ALA A 92 -9.94 -15.62 16.71
CA ALA A 92 -9.10 -16.02 17.84
C ALA A 92 -9.28 -15.09 19.05
N LYS A 93 -9.44 -13.78 18.81
CA LYS A 93 -9.75 -12.80 19.85
C LYS A 93 -11.18 -12.86 20.37
N GLN A 94 -12.17 -13.25 19.56
CA GLN A 94 -13.52 -13.55 20.06
C GLN A 94 -13.48 -14.69 21.06
N LEU A 95 -12.79 -15.79 20.72
CA LEU A 95 -12.61 -16.92 21.64
C LEU A 95 -11.87 -16.48 22.92
N GLU A 96 -10.89 -15.58 22.80
CA GLU A 96 -10.12 -15.10 23.95
C GLU A 96 -10.98 -14.23 24.86
N SER A 97 -11.87 -13.41 24.30
CA SER A 97 -12.89 -12.70 25.06
C SER A 97 -13.79 -13.65 25.85
N PHE A 98 -14.20 -14.79 25.28
CA PHE A 98 -14.99 -15.79 26.01
C PHE A 98 -14.22 -16.37 27.20
N ALA A 99 -12.94 -16.71 27.01
CA ALA A 99 -12.07 -17.16 28.10
C ALA A 99 -11.95 -16.07 29.18
N TYR A 100 -11.64 -14.83 28.78
CA TYR A 100 -11.50 -13.68 29.69
C TYR A 100 -12.78 -13.38 30.49
N LEU A 101 -13.95 -13.56 29.87
CA LEU A 101 -15.23 -13.30 30.51
C LEU A 101 -15.68 -14.44 31.43
N THR A 102 -15.48 -15.70 31.03
CA THR A 102 -16.18 -16.85 31.64
C THR A 102 -15.26 -17.96 32.16
N GLY A 103 -14.00 -18.00 31.72
CA GLY A 103 -13.06 -19.10 31.99
C GLY A 103 -13.31 -20.38 31.17
N GLU A 104 -14.19 -20.36 30.16
CA GLU A 104 -14.59 -21.55 29.40
C GLU A 104 -13.53 -22.03 28.39
N GLN A 105 -12.53 -22.77 28.87
CA GLN A 105 -11.43 -23.26 28.03
C GLN A 105 -11.75 -24.55 27.26
N GLU A 106 -12.54 -25.46 27.84
CA GLU A 106 -12.80 -26.76 27.23
C GLU A 106 -13.51 -26.62 25.87
N ALA A 107 -14.55 -25.79 25.81
CA ALA A 107 -15.27 -25.51 24.57
C ALA A 107 -14.39 -24.82 23.52
N ILE A 108 -13.52 -23.89 23.94
CA ILE A 108 -12.57 -23.22 23.05
C ILE A 108 -11.55 -24.22 22.47
N ASN A 109 -11.06 -25.16 23.28
CA ASN A 109 -10.12 -26.18 22.85
C ASN A 109 -10.70 -27.13 21.81
N LEU A 110 -12.00 -27.44 21.88
CA LEU A 110 -12.71 -28.20 20.85
C LEU A 110 -12.72 -27.46 19.51
N ILE A 111 -12.96 -26.14 19.51
CA ILE A 111 -12.91 -25.31 18.30
C ILE A 111 -11.50 -25.32 17.72
N PHE A 112 -10.45 -25.19 18.54
CA PHE A 112 -9.07 -25.23 18.04
C PHE A 112 -8.61 -26.57 17.52
N ALA A 113 -9.20 -27.68 18.01
CA ALA A 113 -8.92 -28.99 17.46
C ALA A 113 -9.43 -29.13 16.02
N GLU A 114 -10.55 -28.48 15.70
CA GLU A 114 -11.15 -28.48 14.36
C GLU A 114 -10.57 -27.39 13.44
N PHE A 115 -10.26 -26.20 13.98
CA PHE A 115 -9.74 -25.05 13.24
C PHE A 115 -8.32 -24.67 13.70
N PRO A 116 -7.28 -25.46 13.34
CA PRO A 116 -5.94 -25.33 13.91
C PRO A 116 -5.21 -24.02 13.57
N LEU A 117 -5.58 -23.32 12.48
CA LEU A 117 -4.95 -22.04 12.12
C LEU A 117 -5.23 -20.93 13.14
N LEU A 118 -6.32 -21.02 13.91
CA LEU A 118 -6.60 -20.07 14.99
C LEU A 118 -5.48 -20.08 16.06
N LYS A 119 -4.78 -21.20 16.25
CA LYS A 119 -3.64 -21.31 17.19
C LYS A 119 -2.41 -20.52 16.74
N LEU A 120 -2.35 -20.03 15.50
CA LEU A 120 -1.26 -19.16 15.05
C LEU A 120 -1.31 -17.78 15.71
N VAL A 121 -2.46 -17.38 16.22
CA VAL A 121 -2.64 -16.12 16.95
C VAL A 121 -2.27 -16.33 18.40
N LYS A 122 -1.34 -15.52 18.92
CA LYS A 122 -0.99 -15.55 20.34
C LYS A 122 -2.15 -15.06 21.19
N CYS A 123 -2.61 -15.91 22.08
CA CYS A 123 -3.71 -15.68 23.01
C CYS A 123 -3.39 -16.35 24.35
N ASP A 124 -3.90 -15.79 25.44
CA ASP A 124 -3.57 -16.18 26.81
C ASP A 124 -4.74 -16.89 27.50
N TYR A 125 -5.40 -17.81 26.80
CA TYR A 125 -6.61 -18.48 27.28
C TYR A 125 -6.43 -19.12 28.66
N GLU A 126 -5.24 -19.71 28.89
CA GLU A 126 -4.90 -20.46 30.10
C GLU A 126 -4.93 -19.60 31.37
N SER A 127 -4.52 -18.34 31.27
CA SER A 127 -4.47 -17.44 32.43
C SER A 127 -5.87 -17.10 32.95
N TYR A 128 -6.91 -17.19 32.11
CA TYR A 128 -8.29 -16.82 32.46
C TYR A 128 -9.12 -17.95 33.10
N LEU A 129 -8.57 -19.15 33.31
CA LEU A 129 -9.34 -20.28 33.89
C LEU A 129 -9.98 -19.92 35.23
N TYR A 130 -9.18 -19.31 36.09
CA TYR A 130 -9.57 -18.91 37.45
C TYR A 130 -9.67 -17.39 37.59
N ASP A 131 -8.90 -16.64 36.82
CA ASP A 131 -8.91 -15.16 36.81
C ASP A 131 -9.70 -14.64 35.59
N ASN A 132 -11.04 -14.67 35.71
CA ASN A 132 -11.95 -14.14 34.71
C ASN A 132 -12.98 -13.21 35.34
N PHE A 133 -13.61 -12.39 34.49
CA PHE A 133 -14.52 -11.35 34.97
C PHE A 133 -15.74 -11.91 35.71
N LEU A 134 -16.35 -13.02 35.24
CA LEU A 134 -17.51 -13.64 35.90
C LEU A 134 -17.20 -14.16 37.31
N ASN A 135 -16.01 -14.72 37.52
CA ASN A 135 -15.60 -15.29 38.80
C ASN A 135 -15.05 -14.25 39.80
N ASN A 136 -14.70 -13.04 39.38
CA ASN A 136 -14.23 -12.02 40.30
C ASN A 136 -15.39 -11.57 41.23
N ASP A 137 -15.11 -11.44 42.53
CA ASP A 137 -16.13 -11.15 43.57
C ASP A 137 -16.09 -9.70 44.07
N ASP A 138 -15.23 -8.85 43.50
CA ASP A 138 -15.17 -7.44 43.88
C ASP A 138 -16.49 -6.72 43.56
N PRO A 139 -16.93 -5.71 44.32
CA PRO A 139 -18.10 -4.94 43.95
C PRO A 139 -17.84 -4.13 42.67
N LEU A 140 -18.83 -4.05 41.78
CA LEU A 140 -18.77 -3.17 40.60
C LEU A 140 -18.87 -1.69 41.02
N LYS A 141 -18.19 -0.81 40.28
CA LYS A 141 -18.40 0.65 40.38
C LYS A 141 -19.85 1.00 40.03
N PHE A 142 -20.43 0.30 39.06
CA PHE A 142 -21.82 0.41 38.66
C PHE A 142 -22.71 -0.43 39.58
N LYS A 143 -23.02 0.09 40.78
CA LYS A 143 -23.67 -0.67 41.87
C LYS A 143 -25.04 -1.25 41.54
N ASN A 144 -25.73 -0.69 40.55
CA ASN A 144 -27.06 -1.15 40.14
C ASN A 144 -27.02 -2.16 38.99
N PHE A 145 -25.83 -2.51 38.49
CA PHE A 145 -25.67 -3.44 37.37
C PHE A 145 -25.32 -4.82 37.88
N ASP A 146 -25.79 -5.83 37.17
CA ASP A 146 -25.51 -7.22 37.46
C ASP A 146 -24.31 -7.70 36.61
N ARG A 147 -23.31 -8.29 37.27
CA ARG A 147 -22.08 -8.76 36.62
C ARG A 147 -22.38 -9.87 35.61
N ASP A 148 -23.28 -10.77 35.95
CA ASP A 148 -23.61 -11.94 35.15
C ASP A 148 -24.36 -11.50 33.88
N LEU A 149 -25.26 -10.53 33.99
CA LEU A 149 -25.90 -9.85 32.86
C LEU A 149 -24.90 -9.08 32.00
N LEU A 150 -23.95 -8.36 32.60
CA LEU A 150 -22.88 -7.69 31.85
C LEU A 150 -22.05 -8.67 31.01
N VAL A 151 -21.70 -9.83 31.59
CA VAL A 151 -21.01 -10.92 30.87
C VAL A 151 -21.83 -11.40 29.68
N LEU A 152 -23.12 -11.68 29.87
CA LEU A 152 -24.03 -12.05 28.79
C LEU A 152 -24.04 -11.01 27.66
N GLN A 153 -24.29 -9.74 28.01
CA GLN A 153 -24.36 -8.66 27.03
C GLN A 153 -23.04 -8.49 26.25
N MET A 154 -21.89 -8.61 26.92
CA MET A 154 -20.59 -8.55 26.27
C MET A 154 -20.34 -9.74 25.34
N MET A 155 -20.71 -10.97 25.73
CA MET A 155 -20.57 -12.15 24.86
C MET A 155 -21.30 -11.97 23.52
N ILE A 156 -22.55 -11.46 23.57
CA ILE A 156 -23.35 -11.21 22.35
C ILE A 156 -22.64 -10.19 21.44
N ARG A 157 -22.10 -9.12 22.01
CA ARG A 157 -21.41 -8.03 21.27
C ARG A 157 -20.06 -8.45 20.73
N VAL A 158 -19.36 -9.36 21.41
CA VAL A 158 -18.14 -10.01 20.91
C VAL A 158 -18.45 -10.85 19.68
N LEU A 159 -19.52 -11.63 19.74
CA LEU A 159 -19.95 -12.50 18.64
C LEU A 159 -20.47 -11.70 17.45
N ASP A 160 -21.19 -10.61 17.70
CA ASP A 160 -21.71 -9.73 16.68
C ASP A 160 -21.78 -8.27 17.20
N PRO A 161 -20.82 -7.41 16.80
CA PRO A 161 -20.77 -6.02 17.24
C PRO A 161 -22.02 -5.21 16.88
N ARG A 162 -22.86 -5.64 15.94
CA ARG A 162 -24.11 -4.94 15.57
C ARG A 162 -25.06 -4.74 16.76
N TYR A 163 -24.95 -5.56 17.80
CA TYR A 163 -25.72 -5.43 19.03
C TYR A 163 -25.24 -4.31 19.97
N ILE A 164 -24.09 -3.68 19.70
CA ILE A 164 -23.69 -2.45 20.38
C ILE A 164 -24.64 -1.34 19.92
N ASN A 165 -25.53 -0.88 20.80
CA ASN A 165 -26.63 -0.01 20.39
C ASN A 165 -26.77 1.19 21.31
N GLN A 166 -26.42 2.37 20.78
CA GLN A 166 -26.62 3.65 21.47
C GLN A 166 -28.10 3.99 21.72
N ARG A 167 -29.06 3.29 21.07
CA ARG A 167 -30.49 3.62 21.10
C ARG A 167 -30.71 5.11 20.77
N ASN A 168 -31.32 5.86 21.68
CA ASN A 168 -31.59 7.29 21.53
C ASN A 168 -30.50 8.20 22.14
N GLU A 169 -29.40 7.62 22.65
CA GLU A 169 -28.30 8.38 23.24
C GLU A 169 -27.50 9.12 22.15
N GLN A 170 -27.11 10.36 22.41
CA GLN A 170 -26.38 11.22 21.46
C GLN A 170 -24.86 10.92 21.45
N VAL A 171 -24.48 9.67 21.23
CA VAL A 171 -23.08 9.19 21.32
C VAL A 171 -22.59 8.57 20.01
N CYS A 172 -23.07 9.05 18.85
CA CYS A 172 -22.79 8.43 17.56
C CYS A 172 -21.29 8.33 17.21
N GLY A 173 -20.48 9.34 17.53
CA GLY A 173 -19.03 9.29 17.31
C GLY A 173 -18.34 8.25 18.19
N VAL A 174 -18.71 8.20 19.49
CA VAL A 174 -18.21 7.18 20.43
C VAL A 174 -18.64 5.78 20.01
N ASN A 175 -19.91 5.63 19.62
CA ASN A 175 -20.47 4.37 19.16
C ASN A 175 -19.71 3.85 17.93
N ALA A 176 -19.45 4.70 16.93
CA ALA A 176 -18.64 4.33 15.77
C ALA A 176 -17.21 3.91 16.16
N PHE A 177 -16.60 4.57 17.14
CA PHE A 177 -15.28 4.19 17.64
C PHE A 177 -15.29 2.83 18.37
N VAL A 178 -16.26 2.62 19.26
CA VAL A 178 -16.40 1.39 20.05
C VAL A 178 -16.75 0.18 19.20
N HIS A 179 -17.68 0.33 18.26
CA HIS A 179 -17.99 -0.70 17.28
C HIS A 179 -16.74 -1.16 16.53
N HIS A 180 -15.90 -0.21 16.13
CA HIS A 180 -14.68 -0.55 15.43
C HIS A 180 -13.68 -1.34 16.31
N ILE A 181 -13.53 -0.95 17.58
CA ILE A 181 -12.73 -1.73 18.54
C ILE A 181 -13.29 -3.15 18.65
N ALA A 182 -14.61 -3.32 18.80
CA ALA A 182 -15.23 -4.63 18.91
C ALA A 182 -15.07 -5.49 17.63
N LEU A 183 -15.12 -4.86 16.45
CA LEU A 183 -14.96 -5.54 15.16
C LEU A 183 -13.54 -6.06 14.91
N LEU A 184 -12.51 -5.30 15.30
CA LEU A 184 -11.12 -5.70 15.03
C LEU A 184 -10.45 -6.40 16.21
N ASN A 185 -10.73 -5.96 17.43
CA ASN A 185 -10.18 -6.52 18.65
C ASN A 185 -11.25 -6.64 19.74
N PRO A 186 -12.12 -7.67 19.65
CA PRO A 186 -13.18 -7.89 20.63
C PRO A 186 -12.65 -8.15 22.05
N LEU A 187 -11.40 -8.58 22.22
CA LEU A 187 -10.79 -8.72 23.55
C LEU A 187 -10.57 -7.35 24.19
N LYS A 188 -10.04 -6.39 23.42
CA LYS A 188 -9.85 -5.03 23.90
C LYS A 188 -11.18 -4.35 24.22
N TYR A 189 -12.23 -4.63 23.44
CA TYR A 189 -13.58 -4.17 23.77
C TYR A 189 -14.03 -4.67 25.16
N VAL A 190 -13.96 -5.98 25.43
CA VAL A 190 -14.42 -6.52 26.72
C VAL A 190 -13.55 -6.03 27.88
N GLN A 191 -12.24 -5.92 27.69
CA GLN A 191 -11.33 -5.39 28.71
C GLN A 191 -11.67 -3.94 29.10
N ILE A 192 -11.98 -3.08 28.12
CA ILE A 192 -12.41 -1.70 28.41
C ILE A 192 -13.71 -1.71 29.23
N VAL A 193 -14.69 -2.50 28.81
CA VAL A 193 -15.99 -2.57 29.52
C VAL A 193 -15.79 -3.08 30.94
N THR A 194 -15.01 -4.14 31.16
CA THR A 194 -14.79 -4.72 32.49
C THR A 194 -14.00 -3.80 33.40
N GLU A 195 -12.96 -3.11 32.91
CA GLU A 195 -12.22 -2.13 33.69
C GLU A 195 -13.09 -0.96 34.13
N LEU A 196 -13.89 -0.41 33.21
CA LEU A 196 -14.83 0.66 33.54
C LEU A 196 -15.91 0.16 34.52
N ALA A 197 -16.46 -1.03 34.31
CA ALA A 197 -17.48 -1.61 35.18
C ALA A 197 -16.96 -1.85 36.61
N ALA A 198 -15.74 -2.38 36.75
CA ALA A 198 -15.15 -2.73 38.04
C ALA A 198 -14.54 -1.51 38.76
N LYS A 199 -13.72 -0.72 38.06
CA LYS A 199 -12.89 0.33 38.67
C LYS A 199 -13.44 1.74 38.41
N GLY A 200 -14.29 1.90 37.38
CA GLY A 200 -14.71 3.21 36.89
C GLY A 200 -13.65 3.94 36.07
N VAL A 201 -12.49 3.33 35.85
CA VAL A 201 -11.36 3.92 35.13
C VAL A 201 -10.73 2.88 34.22
N CYS A 202 -10.36 3.29 33.01
CA CYS A 202 -9.64 2.47 32.03
C CYS A 202 -8.57 3.33 31.34
N ASP A 203 -7.32 2.88 31.33
CA ASP A 203 -6.22 3.55 30.64
C ASP A 203 -5.95 2.88 29.28
N LEU A 204 -6.40 3.47 28.16
CA LEU A 204 -6.23 2.86 26.83
C LEU A 204 -4.76 2.65 26.42
N LYS A 205 -3.82 3.35 27.09
CA LYS A 205 -2.38 3.18 26.91
C LYS A 205 -1.92 1.75 27.21
N GLU A 206 -2.42 1.15 28.28
CA GLU A 206 -2.04 -0.21 28.70
C GLU A 206 -2.39 -1.23 27.61
N PHE A 207 -3.44 -0.94 26.85
CA PHE A 207 -3.91 -1.76 25.73
C PHE A 207 -3.28 -1.41 24.37
N ALA A 208 -2.35 -0.45 24.32
CA ALA A 208 -1.80 0.09 23.07
C ALA A 208 -0.26 0.16 23.01
N GLY A 209 0.42 0.18 24.17
CA GLY A 209 1.89 0.21 24.27
C GLY A 209 2.56 1.45 23.68
N LYS A 210 1.82 2.54 23.40
CA LYS A 210 2.31 3.78 22.77
C LYS A 210 2.28 4.99 23.69
N GLU A 211 2.97 6.06 23.30
CA GLU A 211 2.91 7.37 23.95
C GLU A 211 1.58 8.08 23.61
N GLY A 212 0.74 8.27 24.63
CA GLY A 212 -0.58 8.90 24.55
C GLY A 212 -1.54 8.20 25.53
N VAL A 213 -2.09 8.94 26.49
CA VAL A 213 -2.99 8.39 27.51
C VAL A 213 -4.41 8.86 27.21
N LEU A 214 -5.26 8.00 26.63
CA LEU A 214 -6.71 8.17 26.83
C LEU A 214 -7.03 7.49 28.15
N ARG A 215 -7.15 8.29 29.21
CA ARG A 215 -7.70 7.83 30.48
C ARG A 215 -9.20 8.09 30.44
N VAL A 216 -9.95 7.01 30.46
CA VAL A 216 -11.41 7.06 30.53
C VAL A 216 -11.80 6.93 31.99
N GLU A 217 -12.55 7.90 32.52
CA GLU A 217 -13.06 7.88 33.90
C GLU A 217 -14.55 8.17 33.88
N VAL A 218 -15.32 7.28 34.52
CA VAL A 218 -16.78 7.40 34.62
C VAL A 218 -17.15 8.35 35.76
N THR A 219 -18.10 9.24 35.51
CA THR A 219 -18.65 10.09 36.58
C THR A 219 -19.57 9.27 37.48
N GLU A 220 -19.82 9.77 38.69
CA GLU A 220 -20.80 9.17 39.61
C GLU A 220 -22.20 9.08 38.98
N GLU A 221 -22.60 10.07 38.18
CA GLU A 221 -23.89 10.04 37.46
C GLU A 221 -23.98 8.86 36.49
N VAL A 222 -22.92 8.64 35.69
CA VAL A 222 -22.84 7.51 34.76
C VAL A 222 -22.87 6.18 35.53
N ALA A 223 -22.13 6.09 36.64
CA ALA A 223 -22.04 4.87 37.45
C ALA A 223 -23.33 4.53 38.21
N ASN A 224 -24.15 5.54 38.57
CA ASN A 224 -25.37 5.35 39.35
C ASN A 224 -26.64 5.13 38.51
N LYS A 225 -26.51 4.96 37.18
CA LYS A 225 -27.65 4.59 36.33
C LYS A 225 -28.28 3.28 36.80
N LYS A 226 -29.60 3.16 36.64
CA LYS A 226 -30.32 1.90 36.87
C LYS A 226 -30.13 0.95 35.70
N SER A 227 -30.02 -0.35 35.98
CA SER A 227 -29.96 -1.37 34.92
C SER A 227 -31.18 -1.27 33.99
N SER A 228 -30.96 -1.50 32.70
CA SER A 228 -31.99 -1.40 31.68
C SER A 228 -32.96 -2.57 31.73
N ASP A 229 -34.27 -2.28 31.67
CA ASP A 229 -35.33 -3.27 31.49
C ASP A 229 -35.60 -3.63 30.01
N GLY A 230 -34.65 -3.26 29.14
CA GLY A 230 -34.70 -3.39 27.68
C GLY A 230 -35.33 -2.19 26.96
N ALA A 231 -35.94 -1.24 27.68
CA ALA A 231 -36.49 -0.02 27.07
C ALA A 231 -35.41 1.04 26.77
N THR A 232 -34.25 0.93 27.41
CA THR A 232 -33.13 1.86 27.26
C THR A 232 -31.87 1.12 26.80
N ILE A 233 -30.79 1.87 26.55
CA ILE A 233 -29.46 1.33 26.26
C ILE A 233 -29.09 0.21 27.26
N HIS A 234 -28.52 -0.89 26.75
CA HIS A 234 -28.09 -2.02 27.59
C HIS A 234 -26.92 -1.62 28.50
N ASP A 235 -26.78 -2.31 29.62
CA ASP A 235 -25.80 -1.98 30.67
C ASP A 235 -24.37 -1.97 30.12
N ALA A 236 -23.96 -2.97 29.35
CA ALA A 236 -22.63 -3.04 28.75
C ALA A 236 -22.36 -1.87 27.78
N ASP A 237 -23.35 -1.49 26.97
CA ASP A 237 -23.24 -0.35 26.06
C ASP A 237 -23.21 0.97 26.83
N HIS A 238 -23.98 1.09 27.92
CA HIS A 238 -23.95 2.26 28.79
C HIS A 238 -22.58 2.45 29.44
N VAL A 239 -21.98 1.39 29.97
CA VAL A 239 -20.65 1.43 30.60
C VAL A 239 -19.62 2.04 29.65
N ILE A 240 -19.52 1.52 28.42
CA ILE A 240 -18.47 1.95 27.50
C ILE A 240 -18.79 3.23 26.74
N LEU A 241 -20.01 3.38 26.21
CA LEU A 241 -20.37 4.55 25.41
C LEU A 241 -20.42 5.81 26.27
N ASN A 242 -21.05 5.73 27.44
CA ASN A 242 -21.11 6.88 28.34
C ASN A 242 -19.83 7.04 29.18
N GLY A 243 -19.06 5.96 29.40
CA GLY A 243 -17.72 6.07 29.98
C GLY A 243 -16.75 6.85 29.10
N ILE A 244 -16.65 6.51 27.81
CA ILE A 244 -15.80 7.28 26.88
C ILE A 244 -16.34 8.70 26.69
N ARG A 245 -17.67 8.88 26.63
CA ARG A 245 -18.27 10.21 26.60
C ARG A 245 -17.91 11.04 27.83
N SER A 246 -17.91 10.46 29.03
CA SER A 246 -17.63 11.21 30.26
C SER A 246 -16.19 11.73 30.33
N SER A 247 -15.22 11.05 29.70
CA SER A 247 -13.85 11.60 29.59
C SER A 247 -13.77 12.91 28.80
N GLU A 248 -14.66 13.14 27.82
CA GLU A 248 -14.72 14.40 27.06
C GLU A 248 -15.33 15.55 27.87
N ASN A 249 -16.26 15.25 28.78
CA ASN A 249 -16.95 16.22 29.62
C ASN A 249 -16.07 16.78 30.76
N SER A 250 -14.81 16.33 30.89
CA SER A 250 -13.84 16.89 31.84
C SER A 250 -13.37 18.30 31.47
N ILE A 251 -13.61 18.75 30.22
CA ILE A 251 -13.22 20.09 29.74
C ILE A 251 -14.45 21.01 29.57
N VAL A 252 -15.64 20.49 29.24
CA VAL A 252 -16.92 21.25 29.20
C VAL A 252 -18.09 20.34 29.63
N HIS A 253 -18.82 20.73 30.67
CA HIS A 253 -19.91 19.91 31.23
C HIS A 253 -21.18 19.91 30.36
N TYR A 254 -21.63 18.72 29.96
CA TYR A 254 -23.00 18.47 29.52
C TYR A 254 -23.98 18.68 30.69
N SER A 255 -25.11 19.34 30.45
CA SER A 255 -26.20 19.50 31.41
C SER A 255 -27.51 19.03 30.77
N GLU A 256 -28.17 18.05 31.38
CA GLU A 256 -29.52 17.61 31.03
C GLU A 256 -30.57 18.72 31.13
N GLU A 257 -30.26 19.82 31.82
CA GLU A 257 -31.15 20.99 32.01
C GLU A 257 -30.87 22.12 30.99
N GLY A 258 -29.89 21.95 30.10
CA GLY A 258 -29.53 22.93 29.08
C GLY A 258 -30.57 23.12 27.97
N ALA A 259 -30.51 24.26 27.27
CA ALA A 259 -31.36 24.54 26.12
C ALA A 259 -31.21 23.48 25.01
N ASP A 260 -32.27 23.15 24.26
CA ASP A 260 -32.24 22.10 23.23
C ASP A 260 -31.16 22.30 22.16
N LEU A 261 -30.80 23.56 21.85
CA LEU A 261 -29.69 23.89 20.95
C LEU A 261 -28.34 23.55 21.58
N ALA A 262 -28.17 23.82 22.88
CA ALA A 262 -26.98 23.44 23.65
C ALA A 262 -26.86 21.90 23.70
N LYS A 263 -27.94 21.18 24.03
CA LYS A 263 -27.97 19.71 24.01
C LYS A 263 -27.56 19.14 22.65
N LYS A 264 -28.05 19.72 21.55
CA LYS A 264 -27.71 19.32 20.17
C LYS A 264 -26.29 19.67 19.75
N LEU A 265 -25.64 20.66 20.38
CA LEU A 265 -24.27 21.09 20.06
C LEU A 265 -23.22 20.42 20.96
N PHE A 266 -23.53 20.15 22.23
CA PHE A 266 -22.63 19.57 23.24
C PHE A 266 -22.57 18.02 23.20
N GLY A 267 -23.22 17.39 22.22
CA GLY A 267 -23.12 15.95 21.94
C GLY A 267 -22.43 15.61 20.62
N VAL A 268 -21.92 16.60 19.89
CA VAL A 268 -21.33 16.40 18.56
C VAL A 268 -19.86 16.06 18.73
N THR A 269 -19.53 14.76 18.65
CA THR A 269 -18.14 14.33 18.55
C THR A 269 -17.53 14.91 17.28
N SER A 270 -16.43 15.66 17.39
CA SER A 270 -15.71 16.15 16.22
C SER A 270 -14.81 15.07 15.62
N HIS A 271 -14.49 15.16 14.33
CA HIS A 271 -13.47 14.27 13.74
C HIS A 271 -12.11 14.38 14.45
N HIS A 272 -11.83 15.49 15.14
CA HIS A 272 -10.54 15.72 15.81
C HIS A 272 -10.45 14.87 17.07
N GLU A 273 -11.55 14.77 17.82
CA GLU A 273 -11.67 13.88 18.98
C GLU A 273 -11.49 12.42 18.58
N ILE A 274 -12.17 11.95 17.54
CA ILE A 274 -11.99 10.57 17.05
C ILE A 274 -10.53 10.32 16.64
N ASN A 275 -9.89 11.26 15.94
CA ASN A 275 -8.46 11.15 15.62
C ASN A 275 -7.60 11.03 16.87
N ASN A 276 -7.91 11.81 17.92
CA ASN A 276 -7.16 11.78 19.18
C ASN A 276 -7.39 10.44 19.90
N TRP A 277 -8.62 9.96 20.00
CA TRP A 277 -8.93 8.64 20.57
C TRP A 277 -8.24 7.52 19.82
N MET A 278 -8.28 7.52 18.49
CA MET A 278 -7.59 6.51 17.68
C MET A 278 -6.08 6.54 17.94
N LYS A 279 -5.44 7.72 17.92
CA LYS A 279 -4.01 7.84 18.23
C LYS A 279 -3.67 7.32 19.63
N GLN A 280 -4.44 7.74 20.64
CA GLN A 280 -4.25 7.34 22.03
C GLN A 280 -4.56 5.86 22.27
N ALA A 281 -5.50 5.28 21.53
CA ALA A 281 -5.81 3.85 21.54
C ALA A 281 -4.79 3.01 20.76
N GLY A 282 -3.79 3.64 20.15
CA GLY A 282 -2.64 2.97 19.54
C GLY A 282 -2.64 2.93 18.01
N TYR A 283 -3.69 3.42 17.35
CA TYR A 283 -3.81 3.32 15.89
C TYR A 283 -2.63 4.02 15.18
N ASN A 284 -2.23 3.45 14.04
CA ASN A 284 -1.23 4.02 13.15
C ASN A 284 -1.92 4.82 12.04
N HIS A 285 -1.17 5.73 11.40
CA HIS A 285 -1.62 6.43 10.19
C HIS A 285 -3.02 7.05 10.35
N VAL A 286 -3.23 7.78 11.45
CA VAL A 286 -4.52 8.40 11.76
C VAL A 286 -4.64 9.76 11.07
N TYR A 287 -5.57 9.89 10.11
CA TYR A 287 -5.81 11.13 9.35
C TYR A 287 -7.23 11.20 8.78
N ASN A 288 -7.57 12.33 8.17
CA ASN A 288 -8.88 12.58 7.58
C ASN A 288 -8.82 12.61 6.04
N ILE A 289 -9.86 12.09 5.40
CA ILE A 289 -10.07 12.15 3.94
C ILE A 289 -11.35 12.91 3.65
N SER A 290 -11.28 13.88 2.74
CA SER A 290 -12.43 14.65 2.27
C SER A 290 -13.20 13.86 1.22
N MET A 291 -14.50 13.64 1.44
CA MET A 291 -15.32 12.69 0.64
C MET A 291 -16.11 13.35 -0.51
N HIS A 292 -15.72 14.56 -0.90
CA HIS A 292 -16.37 15.33 -1.97
C HIS A 292 -15.93 14.95 -3.39
N ASN A 293 -15.03 13.99 -3.58
CA ASN A 293 -14.56 13.61 -4.91
C ASN A 293 -14.45 12.09 -5.10
N ARG A 294 -14.50 11.65 -6.36
CA ARG A 294 -14.47 10.23 -6.75
C ARG A 294 -13.17 9.54 -6.34
N ALA A 295 -12.03 10.23 -6.42
CA ALA A 295 -10.73 9.68 -6.04
C ALA A 295 -10.64 9.33 -4.54
N ALA A 296 -11.32 10.09 -3.68
CA ALA A 296 -11.40 9.83 -2.25
C ALA A 296 -12.17 8.54 -1.93
N ILE A 297 -13.22 8.22 -2.71
CA ILE A 297 -13.96 6.96 -2.58
C ILE A 297 -13.05 5.79 -2.90
N LYS A 298 -12.32 5.87 -4.02
CA LYS A 298 -11.34 4.84 -4.41
C LYS A 298 -10.21 4.70 -3.37
N GLN A 299 -9.73 5.81 -2.81
CA GLN A 299 -8.76 5.80 -1.72
C GLN A 299 -9.31 5.06 -0.48
N LEU A 300 -10.54 5.33 -0.06
CA LEU A 300 -11.16 4.62 1.06
C LEU A 300 -11.36 3.14 0.79
N GLN A 301 -11.79 2.78 -0.41
CA GLN A 301 -11.94 1.38 -0.81
C GLN A 301 -10.64 0.60 -0.58
N LEU A 302 -9.52 1.13 -1.08
CA LEU A 302 -8.20 0.53 -0.93
C LEU A 302 -7.77 0.47 0.54
N LEU A 303 -7.98 1.53 1.32
CA LEU A 303 -7.67 1.54 2.75
C LEU A 303 -8.49 0.51 3.55
N ILE A 304 -9.78 0.31 3.22
CA ILE A 304 -10.62 -0.72 3.84
C ILE A 304 -10.07 -2.12 3.49
N HIS A 305 -9.66 -2.35 2.24
CA HIS A 305 -9.00 -3.59 1.83
C HIS A 305 -7.69 -3.84 2.59
N ASP A 306 -6.97 -2.77 2.93
CA ASP A 306 -5.79 -2.79 3.78
C ASP A 306 -6.11 -2.89 5.29
N GLY A 307 -7.39 -3.04 5.66
CA GLY A 307 -7.81 -3.22 7.06
C GLY A 307 -7.77 -1.95 7.91
N TYR A 308 -7.86 -0.77 7.29
CA TYR A 308 -8.05 0.48 8.02
C TYR A 308 -9.47 0.58 8.60
N MET A 309 -9.57 1.18 9.78
CA MET A 309 -10.81 1.77 10.26
C MET A 309 -11.25 2.88 9.32
N VAL A 310 -12.54 2.93 9.01
CA VAL A 310 -13.16 4.09 8.37
C VAL A 310 -14.42 4.49 9.14
N GLY A 311 -14.27 5.49 10.01
CA GLY A 311 -15.40 6.22 10.57
C GLY A 311 -15.76 7.40 9.66
N PHE A 312 -17.03 7.67 9.44
CA PHE A 312 -17.46 8.74 8.54
C PHE A 312 -18.33 9.77 9.25
N ALA A 313 -17.89 11.03 9.19
CA ALA A 313 -18.62 12.21 9.61
C ALA A 313 -19.51 12.68 8.45
N GLY A 314 -20.76 12.24 8.44
CA GLY A 314 -21.74 12.54 7.40
C GLY A 314 -22.99 13.24 7.94
N THR A 315 -24.09 13.12 7.20
CA THR A 315 -25.42 13.53 7.69
C THR A 315 -26.25 12.33 8.13
N GLY A 316 -27.14 12.54 9.10
CA GLY A 316 -28.14 11.57 9.53
C GLY A 316 -29.12 11.24 8.39
N SER A 317 -29.47 12.21 7.56
CA SER A 317 -30.32 11.97 6.39
C SER A 317 -29.68 11.06 5.34
N LEU A 318 -28.37 11.21 5.08
CA LEU A 318 -27.66 10.29 4.19
C LEU A 318 -27.62 8.88 4.78
N ALA A 319 -27.34 8.75 6.08
CA ALA A 319 -27.38 7.47 6.76
C ALA A 319 -28.78 6.82 6.67
N ASN A 320 -29.85 7.58 6.89
CA ASN A 320 -31.22 7.09 6.77
C ASN A 320 -31.54 6.63 5.34
N TYR A 321 -31.13 7.39 4.33
CA TYR A 321 -31.31 7.00 2.93
C TYR A 321 -30.56 5.72 2.56
N ILE A 322 -29.37 5.49 3.13
CA ILE A 322 -28.64 4.23 2.93
C ILE A 322 -29.37 3.06 3.61
N LEU A 323 -29.93 3.28 4.81
CA LEU A 323 -30.66 2.23 5.53
C LEU A 323 -32.03 1.90 4.92
N TYR A 324 -32.71 2.90 4.34
CA TYR A 324 -34.06 2.79 3.78
C TYR A 324 -34.13 3.46 2.41
N PRO A 325 -33.45 2.90 1.39
CA PRO A 325 -33.40 3.49 0.05
C PRO A 325 -34.80 3.65 -0.58
N GLU A 326 -35.77 2.84 -0.18
CA GLU A 326 -37.17 2.91 -0.58
C GLU A 326 -37.90 4.18 -0.14
N GLU A 327 -37.42 4.87 0.91
CA GLU A 327 -37.97 6.16 1.35
C GLU A 327 -37.57 7.33 0.42
N GLY A 328 -36.62 7.08 -0.50
CA GLY A 328 -36.15 8.04 -1.49
C GLY A 328 -35.11 9.04 -0.97
N GLU A 329 -34.57 9.85 -1.89
CA GLU A 329 -33.52 10.83 -1.58
C GLU A 329 -33.95 11.81 -0.47
N PRO A 330 -33.05 12.19 0.45
CA PRO A 330 -33.29 13.28 1.39
C PRO A 330 -33.76 14.56 0.70
N LYS A 331 -34.76 15.22 1.27
CA LYS A 331 -35.20 16.55 0.82
C LYS A 331 -34.03 17.54 0.93
N GLY A 332 -33.96 18.48 -0.01
CA GLY A 332 -32.91 19.49 -0.02
C GLY A 332 -32.84 20.29 1.28
N GLN A 333 -31.75 20.14 2.02
CA GLN A 333 -31.50 20.86 3.26
C GLN A 333 -30.68 22.14 3.01
N ASN A 334 -30.96 23.20 3.77
CA ASN A 334 -30.11 24.39 3.81
C ASN A 334 -28.84 24.15 4.64
N VAL A 335 -27.88 25.07 4.57
CA VAL A 335 -26.56 24.97 5.24
C VAL A 335 -26.68 24.71 6.74
N MET A 336 -27.61 25.40 7.42
CA MET A 336 -27.82 25.24 8.87
C MET A 336 -28.43 23.88 9.21
N GLN A 337 -29.38 23.40 8.40
CA GLN A 337 -29.96 22.06 8.57
C GLN A 337 -28.92 20.97 8.37
N ARG A 338 -28.05 21.07 7.35
CA ARG A 338 -26.97 20.10 7.11
C ARG A 338 -25.94 20.07 8.24
N PHE A 339 -25.70 21.21 8.88
CA PHE A 339 -24.81 21.27 10.04
C PHE A 339 -25.43 20.59 11.27
N MET A 340 -26.73 20.83 11.51
CA MET A 340 -27.47 20.24 12.63
C MET A 340 -27.83 18.76 12.41
N ASP A 341 -27.76 18.27 11.17
CA ASP A 341 -27.97 16.87 10.79
C ASP A 341 -26.67 16.06 10.81
N GLY A 342 -25.63 16.52 11.49
CA GLY A 342 -24.35 15.79 11.59
C GLY A 342 -24.53 14.43 12.27
N HIS A 343 -23.96 13.37 11.69
CA HIS A 343 -24.01 12.02 12.23
C HIS A 343 -22.74 11.23 11.90
N PHE A 344 -22.33 10.35 12.82
CA PHE A 344 -21.20 9.45 12.62
C PHE A 344 -21.67 8.02 12.38
N PHE A 345 -21.12 7.39 11.34
CA PHE A 345 -21.36 5.99 11.03
C PHE A 345 -20.10 5.32 10.50
N ILE A 346 -20.05 3.99 10.59
CA ILE A 346 -18.91 3.21 10.07
C ILE A 346 -19.17 2.88 8.62
N ILE A 347 -18.15 3.03 7.77
CA ILE A 347 -18.17 2.50 6.40
C ILE A 347 -17.51 1.12 6.43
N ARG A 348 -18.30 0.10 6.12
CA ARG A 348 -17.86 -1.31 6.07
C ARG A 348 -17.27 -1.67 4.71
N ASN A 349 -17.83 -1.07 3.65
CA ASN A 349 -17.31 -1.17 2.30
C ASN A 349 -17.76 0.07 1.51
N ILE A 350 -16.95 0.50 0.56
CA ILE A 350 -17.31 1.55 -0.39
C ILE A 350 -16.61 1.31 -1.72
N GLU A 351 -17.31 1.55 -2.82
CA GLU A 351 -16.80 1.42 -4.17
C GLU A 351 -17.45 2.49 -5.06
N PHE A 352 -16.66 3.04 -5.98
CA PHE A 352 -17.18 3.95 -7.00
C PHE A 352 -17.36 3.20 -8.31
N ASP A 353 -18.60 3.04 -8.74
CA ASP A 353 -18.98 2.48 -10.03
C ASP A 353 -18.85 3.58 -11.10
N GLU A 354 -17.71 3.57 -11.80
CA GLU A 354 -17.40 4.53 -12.87
C GLU A 354 -18.39 4.43 -14.05
N GLN A 355 -18.96 3.26 -14.31
CA GLN A 355 -19.84 3.05 -15.46
C GLN A 355 -21.21 3.69 -15.25
N ASN A 356 -21.73 3.60 -14.02
CA ASN A 356 -23.05 4.11 -13.66
C ASN A 356 -23.02 5.44 -12.87
N ASP A 357 -21.83 5.96 -12.57
CA ASP A 357 -21.58 7.14 -11.72
C ASP A 357 -22.27 7.03 -10.35
N LYS A 358 -22.08 5.87 -9.69
CA LYS A 358 -22.69 5.54 -8.40
C LYS A 358 -21.67 5.20 -7.33
N VAL A 359 -22.02 5.50 -6.09
CA VAL A 359 -21.33 5.08 -4.89
C VAL A 359 -22.06 3.86 -4.33
N ASN A 360 -21.42 2.71 -4.45
CA ASN A 360 -21.86 1.49 -3.79
C ASN A 360 -21.27 1.50 -2.38
N ILE A 361 -22.11 1.53 -1.36
CA ILE A 361 -21.66 1.67 0.01
C ILE A 361 -22.37 0.68 0.92
N ARG A 362 -21.64 0.16 1.91
CA ARG A 362 -22.19 -0.54 3.07
C ARG A 362 -21.82 0.23 4.32
N ILE A 363 -22.81 0.63 5.09
CA ILE A 363 -22.60 1.34 6.37
C ILE A 363 -23.14 0.54 7.53
N MET A 364 -22.66 0.88 8.73
CA MET A 364 -23.23 0.43 9.99
C MET A 364 -23.51 1.62 10.91
N THR A 365 -24.75 1.71 11.38
CA THR A 365 -25.22 2.74 12.32
C THR A 365 -26.54 2.35 12.97
N TRP A 366 -26.83 2.87 14.17
CA TRP A 366 -28.07 2.61 14.92
C TRP A 366 -28.40 1.11 15.07
N GLY A 367 -27.36 0.28 15.20
CA GLY A 367 -27.50 -1.19 15.29
C GLY A 367 -27.94 -1.88 14.00
N LYS A 368 -27.88 -1.19 12.85
CA LYS A 368 -28.21 -1.73 11.52
C LYS A 368 -27.00 -1.65 10.59
N GLU A 369 -26.85 -2.66 9.75
CA GLU A 369 -25.89 -2.69 8.66
C GLU A 369 -26.65 -2.88 7.35
N GLN A 370 -26.45 -1.98 6.39
CA GLN A 370 -27.17 -1.99 5.11
C GLN A 370 -26.26 -1.55 3.97
N SER A 371 -26.52 -2.09 2.78
CA SER A 371 -25.90 -1.66 1.54
C SER A 371 -26.86 -0.86 0.68
N ALA A 372 -26.34 0.17 0.02
CA ALA A 372 -27.07 0.97 -0.96
C ALA A 372 -26.15 1.34 -2.14
N SER A 373 -26.78 1.68 -3.27
CA SER A 373 -26.11 2.22 -4.46
C SER A 373 -26.70 3.60 -4.74
N ILE A 374 -25.88 4.65 -4.57
CA ILE A 374 -26.32 6.04 -4.54
C ILE A 374 -25.67 6.80 -5.71
N PRO A 375 -26.43 7.53 -6.56
CA PRO A 375 -25.84 8.42 -7.55
C PRO A 375 -24.82 9.39 -6.94
N PHE A 376 -23.69 9.63 -7.61
CA PHE A 376 -22.59 10.42 -7.02
C PHE A 376 -22.99 11.87 -6.71
N ASP A 377 -23.84 12.49 -7.53
CA ASP A 377 -24.40 13.83 -7.30
C ASP A 377 -25.28 13.87 -6.03
N VAL A 378 -26.07 12.82 -5.81
CA VAL A 378 -26.87 12.65 -4.59
C VAL A 378 -25.95 12.45 -3.37
N TRP A 379 -24.89 11.65 -3.49
CA TRP A 379 -23.89 11.49 -2.45
C TRP A 379 -23.26 12.84 -2.07
N GLU A 380 -22.69 13.55 -3.05
CA GLU A 380 -22.00 14.83 -2.86
C GLU A 380 -22.90 15.89 -2.20
N LYS A 381 -24.18 15.93 -2.59
CA LYS A 381 -25.16 16.86 -2.03
C LYS A 381 -25.50 16.57 -0.57
N ASN A 382 -25.48 15.30 -0.16
CA ASN A 382 -26.02 14.83 1.12
C ASN A 382 -24.95 14.44 2.15
N ILE A 383 -23.67 14.36 1.81
CA ILE A 383 -22.57 14.13 2.78
C ILE A 383 -22.35 15.27 3.79
N GLY A 384 -22.99 16.43 3.58
CA GLY A 384 -22.89 17.58 4.48
C GLY A 384 -21.63 18.41 4.26
N LEU A 385 -21.49 19.51 5.02
CA LEU A 385 -20.37 20.46 4.89
C LEU A 385 -19.04 19.90 5.41
N VAL A 386 -19.10 18.91 6.30
CA VAL A 386 -17.94 18.33 6.97
C VAL A 386 -17.54 16.99 6.34
N GLY A 387 -18.30 16.43 5.38
CA GLY A 387 -18.17 15.11 4.77
C GLY A 387 -16.75 14.52 4.76
N ARG A 388 -16.36 13.90 5.87
CA ARG A 388 -14.98 13.48 6.14
C ARG A 388 -14.95 12.09 6.71
N ALA A 389 -14.12 11.26 6.10
CA ALA A 389 -13.76 9.98 6.68
C ALA A 389 -12.56 10.18 7.61
N VAL A 390 -12.67 9.67 8.83
CA VAL A 390 -11.56 9.47 9.76
C VAL A 390 -11.04 8.07 9.53
N VAL A 391 -9.76 7.97 9.17
CA VAL A 391 -9.11 6.69 8.91
C VAL A 391 -7.98 6.44 9.89
N GLY A 392 -7.74 5.18 10.20
CA GLY A 392 -6.57 4.78 10.97
C GLY A 392 -6.40 3.28 10.95
N GLN A 393 -5.15 2.86 10.92
CA GLN A 393 -4.78 1.46 10.85
C GLN A 393 -4.64 0.89 12.25
N ASP A 394 -5.37 -0.18 12.51
CA ASP A 394 -5.30 -0.88 13.77
C ASP A 394 -3.87 -1.46 14.01
N PRO A 395 -3.34 -1.43 15.25
CA PRO A 395 -2.02 -1.95 15.57
C PRO A 395 -1.79 -3.40 15.13
N TYR A 396 -2.82 -4.24 15.15
CA TYR A 396 -2.74 -5.64 14.78
C TYR A 396 -2.66 -5.83 13.27
N MET A 397 -3.34 -5.00 12.49
CA MET A 397 -3.14 -4.99 11.04
C MET A 397 -1.70 -4.67 10.70
N ASN A 398 -1.04 -3.74 11.40
CA ASN A 398 0.40 -3.49 11.23
C ASN A 398 1.25 -4.74 11.54
N ILE A 399 0.89 -5.56 12.53
CA ILE A 399 1.57 -6.84 12.79
C ILE A 399 1.36 -7.83 11.63
N MET A 400 0.14 -7.93 11.08
CA MET A 400 -0.12 -8.74 9.90
C MET A 400 0.64 -8.24 8.66
N PHE A 401 0.70 -6.93 8.45
CA PHE A 401 1.53 -6.33 7.40
C PHE A 401 3.01 -6.65 7.63
N ARG A 402 3.50 -6.61 8.87
CA ARG A 402 4.88 -7.00 9.20
C ARG A 402 5.13 -8.50 9.07
N ALA A 403 4.13 -9.34 9.28
CA ALA A 403 4.24 -10.79 9.03
C ALA A 403 4.35 -11.07 7.53
N LYS A 404 3.54 -10.40 6.70
CA LYS A 404 3.74 -10.39 5.23
C LYS A 404 5.14 -9.89 4.83
N VAL A 405 5.73 -9.02 5.65
CA VAL A 405 7.11 -8.52 5.51
C VAL A 405 8.17 -9.47 6.05
N ARG A 406 7.85 -10.50 6.82
CA ARG A 406 8.86 -11.51 7.21
C ARG A 406 9.00 -12.60 6.16
N ASP A 407 7.97 -12.82 5.35
CA ASP A 407 8.08 -13.62 4.12
C ASP A 407 8.93 -12.91 3.03
N ILE A 408 9.35 -11.65 3.26
CA ILE A 408 10.26 -10.85 2.41
C ILE A 408 11.74 -11.18 2.70
N ASP A 409 12.12 -11.84 3.79
CA ASP A 409 13.52 -12.25 3.95
C ASP A 409 13.99 -13.22 2.83
N ASP A 410 13.05 -13.81 2.08
CA ASP A 410 13.30 -14.58 0.86
C ASP A 410 13.36 -13.73 -0.45
N LEU A 411 13.17 -12.40 -0.41
CA LEU A 411 13.34 -11.53 -1.60
C LEU A 411 14.78 -11.51 -2.12
N GLN A 412 15.77 -11.83 -1.29
CA GLN A 412 17.15 -12.06 -1.77
C GLN A 412 17.27 -13.36 -2.59
N ARG A 413 16.32 -14.29 -2.45
CA ARG A 413 16.30 -15.59 -3.16
C ARG A 413 15.30 -15.63 -4.30
N ASN A 414 14.23 -14.83 -4.22
CA ASN A 414 13.14 -14.81 -5.18
C ASN A 414 13.29 -13.69 -6.20
N THR A 415 12.98 -14.00 -7.47
CA THR A 415 12.98 -13.04 -8.58
C THR A 415 11.74 -12.15 -8.63
N TYR A 416 10.76 -12.38 -7.74
CA TYR A 416 9.44 -11.76 -7.76
C TYR A 416 8.89 -11.45 -6.36
N CYS A 417 7.92 -10.54 -6.26
CA CYS A 417 7.17 -10.25 -5.04
C CYS A 417 5.81 -9.55 -5.30
N SER A 418 4.99 -9.41 -4.26
CA SER A 418 3.77 -8.60 -4.30
C SER A 418 4.10 -7.09 -4.23
N PRO A 419 3.25 -6.21 -4.77
CA PRO A 419 3.47 -4.76 -4.72
C PRO A 419 3.64 -4.19 -3.31
N GLU A 420 2.83 -4.65 -2.35
CA GLU A 420 2.86 -4.23 -0.95
C GLU A 420 4.22 -4.57 -0.31
N ALA A 421 4.66 -5.81 -0.54
CA ALA A 421 5.95 -6.30 -0.07
C ALA A 421 7.10 -5.49 -0.64
N TYR A 422 7.08 -5.20 -1.94
CA TYR A 422 8.10 -4.35 -2.56
C TYR A 422 8.19 -2.98 -1.90
N CYS A 423 7.07 -2.28 -1.74
CA CYS A 423 7.02 -0.96 -1.10
C CYS A 423 7.57 -1.00 0.34
N LEU A 424 7.20 -2.02 1.12
CA LEU A 424 7.69 -2.19 2.50
C LEU A 424 9.20 -2.48 2.54
N TYR A 425 9.69 -3.32 1.64
CA TYR A 425 11.11 -3.63 1.52
C TYR A 425 11.93 -2.39 1.17
N VAL A 426 11.49 -1.63 0.16
CA VAL A 426 12.13 -0.37 -0.22
C VAL A 426 12.15 0.60 0.96
N LYS A 427 11.01 0.77 1.66
CA LYS A 427 10.92 1.62 2.84
C LYS A 427 11.95 1.23 3.90
N ASN A 428 12.04 -0.05 4.26
CA ASN A 428 12.97 -0.52 5.29
C ASN A 428 14.45 -0.27 4.95
N ILE A 429 14.82 -0.24 3.66
CA ILE A 429 16.20 0.04 3.23
C ILE A 429 16.53 1.52 3.32
N ILE A 430 15.60 2.38 2.89
CA ILE A 430 15.88 3.80 2.66
C ILE A 430 15.35 4.72 3.76
N GLU A 431 14.62 4.20 4.75
CA GLU A 431 14.11 4.97 5.89
C GLU A 431 15.27 5.73 6.54
N ASP A 432 15.07 7.04 6.75
CA ASP A 432 16.05 7.98 7.28
C ASP A 432 17.35 8.18 6.46
N SER A 433 17.43 7.66 5.23
CA SER A 433 18.60 7.83 4.35
C SER A 433 18.47 9.08 3.43
N PRO A 434 19.48 9.97 3.38
CA PRO A 434 19.43 11.19 2.56
C PRO A 434 19.50 10.89 1.05
N GLY A 435 18.83 11.73 0.25
CA GLY A 435 18.81 11.65 -1.21
C GLY A 435 17.89 10.57 -1.78
N TYR A 436 16.86 10.19 -1.03
CA TYR A 436 15.74 9.34 -1.46
C TYR A 436 14.38 10.06 -1.34
N GLU A 437 14.36 11.40 -1.29
CA GLU A 437 13.17 12.21 -0.97
C GLU A 437 12.00 11.97 -1.93
N LYS A 438 12.29 11.81 -3.23
CA LYS A 438 11.28 11.46 -4.25
C LYS A 438 10.63 10.11 -3.95
N ILE A 439 11.43 9.10 -3.57
CA ILE A 439 10.94 7.74 -3.28
C ILE A 439 10.19 7.72 -1.96
N ASN A 440 10.69 8.39 -0.92
CA ASN A 440 9.98 8.52 0.37
C ASN A 440 8.60 9.17 0.19
N LYS A 441 8.49 10.19 -0.67
CA LYS A 441 7.20 10.78 -1.02
C LYS A 441 6.27 9.79 -1.73
N LEU A 442 6.78 8.99 -2.67
CA LEU A 442 5.99 7.96 -3.36
C LEU A 442 5.55 6.85 -2.40
N LEU A 443 6.41 6.45 -1.47
CA LEU A 443 6.06 5.50 -0.41
C LEU A 443 4.94 6.05 0.46
N ASP A 444 5.06 7.29 0.95
CA ASP A 444 4.00 7.94 1.74
C ASP A 444 2.66 7.99 0.99
N GLN A 445 2.70 8.22 -0.33
CA GLN A 445 1.53 8.18 -1.19
C GLN A 445 0.94 6.77 -1.31
N ALA A 446 1.80 5.76 -1.46
CA ALA A 446 1.42 4.36 -1.54
C ALA A 446 0.70 3.91 -0.24
N PHE A 447 1.33 4.13 0.92
CA PHE A 447 0.79 3.73 2.22
C PHE A 447 -0.55 4.41 2.59
N LYS A 448 -0.84 5.55 1.97
CA LYS A 448 -2.09 6.30 2.18
C LYS A 448 -3.11 6.07 1.08
N HIS A 449 -2.76 5.33 0.01
CA HIS A 449 -3.51 5.27 -1.23
C HIS A 449 -3.92 6.66 -1.76
N GLU A 450 -3.02 7.64 -1.66
CA GLU A 450 -3.35 9.04 -1.97
C GLU A 450 -3.94 9.14 -3.39
N LYS A 451 -5.13 9.76 -3.52
CA LYS A 451 -5.87 9.87 -4.79
C LYS A 451 -6.29 8.53 -5.42
N GLY A 452 -6.37 7.46 -4.65
CA GLY A 452 -6.81 6.14 -5.12
C GLY A 452 -5.75 5.38 -5.91
N ILE A 453 -4.46 5.69 -5.70
CA ILE A 453 -3.34 4.95 -6.28
C ILE A 453 -3.24 3.57 -5.61
N ALA A 454 -3.33 2.50 -6.40
CA ALA A 454 -3.20 1.13 -5.92
C ALA A 454 -1.73 0.75 -5.66
N TRP A 455 -1.50 -0.30 -4.87
CA TRP A 455 -0.16 -0.77 -4.53
C TRP A 455 0.70 -1.07 -5.76
N LEU A 456 0.16 -1.77 -6.77
CA LEU A 456 0.87 -2.08 -8.01
C LEU A 456 1.38 -0.82 -8.72
N GLN A 457 0.51 0.18 -8.87
CA GLN A 457 0.86 1.43 -9.55
C GLN A 457 1.96 2.18 -8.80
N ALA A 458 1.85 2.26 -7.47
CA ALA A 458 2.85 2.88 -6.63
C ALA A 458 4.19 2.14 -6.67
N ALA A 459 4.16 0.81 -6.56
CA ALA A 459 5.34 -0.03 -6.56
C ALA A 459 6.13 0.09 -7.87
N LYS A 460 5.42 0.12 -9.02
CA LYS A 460 6.04 0.37 -10.34
C LYS A 460 6.65 1.77 -10.45
N ALA A 461 5.96 2.80 -9.96
CA ALA A 461 6.49 4.17 -9.96
C ALA A 461 7.73 4.32 -9.05
N ILE A 462 7.75 3.61 -7.91
CA ILE A 462 8.90 3.54 -7.01
C ILE A 462 10.07 2.81 -7.70
N GLN A 463 9.79 1.67 -8.34
CA GLN A 463 10.76 0.89 -9.09
C GLN A 463 11.44 1.69 -10.20
N ASP A 464 10.64 2.35 -11.05
CA ASP A 464 11.16 3.23 -12.11
C ASP A 464 11.98 4.39 -11.52
N SER A 465 11.57 4.95 -10.38
CA SER A 465 12.32 6.03 -9.70
C SER A 465 13.65 5.57 -9.09
N ILE A 466 13.79 4.30 -8.72
CA ILE A 466 15.05 3.73 -8.23
C ILE A 466 16.06 3.60 -9.37
N GLU A 467 15.63 3.26 -10.58
CA GLU A 467 16.51 3.18 -11.75
C GLU A 467 17.09 4.54 -12.18
N GLU A 468 16.42 5.63 -11.82
CA GLU A 468 16.91 7.00 -12.05
C GLU A 468 17.98 7.44 -11.02
N LEU A 469 18.22 6.66 -9.96
CA LEU A 469 19.20 7.00 -8.94
C LEU A 469 20.65 6.77 -9.42
N PRO A 470 21.64 7.47 -8.82
CA PRO A 470 23.05 7.14 -9.00
C PRO A 470 23.32 5.66 -8.67
N LYS A 471 24.20 5.01 -9.45
CA LYS A 471 24.53 3.56 -9.36
C LYS A 471 24.77 3.08 -7.93
N GLU A 472 25.51 3.85 -7.14
CA GLU A 472 25.83 3.55 -5.73
C GLU A 472 24.59 3.39 -4.85
N LYS A 473 23.55 4.21 -5.09
CA LYS A 473 22.27 4.16 -4.36
C LYS A 473 21.32 3.12 -4.94
N ALA A 474 21.26 3.03 -6.26
CA ALA A 474 20.44 2.02 -6.94
C ALA A 474 20.85 0.59 -6.56
N LEU A 475 22.14 0.33 -6.28
CA LEU A 475 22.61 -0.98 -5.85
C LEU A 475 22.09 -1.41 -4.46
N MET A 476 21.68 -0.47 -3.61
CA MET A 476 21.13 -0.79 -2.29
C MET A 476 19.71 -1.33 -2.36
N VAL A 477 18.99 -1.04 -3.46
CA VAL A 477 17.58 -1.40 -3.62
C VAL A 477 17.40 -2.18 -4.93
N PRO A 478 16.94 -3.45 -4.90
CA PRO A 478 16.73 -4.26 -6.09
C PRO A 478 15.71 -3.60 -7.03
N SER A 479 16.18 -2.96 -8.10
CA SER A 479 15.28 -2.36 -9.08
C SER A 479 14.63 -3.40 -10.00
N LYS A 480 15.25 -4.56 -10.25
CA LYS A 480 14.81 -5.52 -11.28
C LYS A 480 14.08 -6.76 -10.74
N ILE A 481 13.26 -6.56 -9.73
CA ILE A 481 12.38 -7.60 -9.19
C ILE A 481 11.05 -7.59 -9.95
N SER A 482 10.55 -8.77 -10.30
CA SER A 482 9.26 -8.96 -10.93
C SER A 482 8.14 -8.67 -9.92
N ILE A 483 7.55 -7.48 -9.96
CA ILE A 483 6.40 -7.14 -9.11
C ILE A 483 5.14 -7.71 -9.75
N ILE A 484 4.49 -8.68 -9.11
CA ILE A 484 3.30 -9.37 -9.62
C ILE A 484 2.07 -9.08 -8.74
N PRO A 485 0.89 -8.76 -9.32
CA PRO A 485 -0.23 -8.18 -8.56
C PRO A 485 -0.80 -9.08 -7.46
N LEU A 486 -0.66 -10.39 -7.61
CA LEU A 486 -1.18 -11.37 -6.66
C LEU A 486 -0.14 -12.47 -6.44
N VAL A 487 0.36 -12.58 -5.20
CA VAL A 487 1.24 -13.65 -4.75
C VAL A 487 0.51 -14.46 -3.70
N THR A 488 -0.24 -15.47 -4.12
CA THR A 488 -0.88 -16.40 -3.18
C THR A 488 0.05 -17.57 -2.86
N PRO A 489 -0.15 -18.28 -1.73
CA PRO A 489 0.59 -19.51 -1.43
C PRO A 489 0.51 -20.55 -2.56
N GLU A 490 -0.60 -20.62 -3.29
CA GLU A 490 -0.77 -21.51 -4.44
C GLU A 490 0.13 -21.09 -5.61
N ILE A 491 0.26 -19.78 -5.86
CA ILE A 491 1.15 -19.25 -6.90
C ILE A 491 2.62 -19.54 -6.55
N ILE A 492 3.01 -19.30 -5.30
CA ILE A 492 4.37 -19.62 -4.80
C ILE A 492 4.66 -21.11 -5.00
N LYS A 493 3.76 -21.98 -4.52
CA LYS A 493 3.91 -23.43 -4.65
C LYS A 493 4.02 -23.86 -6.11
N LYS A 494 3.23 -23.27 -7.01
CA LYS A 494 3.33 -23.56 -8.45
C LYS A 494 4.68 -23.12 -9.03
N PHE A 495 5.21 -21.97 -8.65
CA PHE A 495 6.54 -21.54 -9.08
C PHE A 495 7.63 -22.50 -8.56
N ASP A 496 7.53 -22.98 -7.33
CA ASP A 496 8.45 -23.98 -6.77
C ASP A 496 8.38 -25.31 -7.54
N GLU A 497 7.16 -25.78 -7.83
CA GLU A 497 6.93 -26.97 -8.66
C GLU A 497 7.55 -26.81 -10.06
N ILE A 498 7.37 -25.66 -10.69
CA ILE A 498 7.92 -25.32 -12.01
C ILE A 498 9.46 -25.26 -11.98
N HIS A 499 10.04 -24.78 -10.89
CA HIS A 499 11.50 -24.70 -10.72
C HIS A 499 12.14 -26.10 -10.82
N HIS A 500 11.46 -27.13 -10.33
CA HIS A 500 11.92 -28.52 -10.38
C HIS A 500 11.64 -29.24 -11.72
N ILE A 501 10.97 -28.59 -12.68
CA ILE A 501 10.74 -29.17 -14.01
C ILE A 501 11.99 -29.00 -14.89
N HIS A 502 12.62 -30.12 -15.24
CA HIS A 502 13.84 -30.15 -16.07
C HIS A 502 13.54 -30.18 -17.57
N SER A 503 12.35 -30.66 -17.98
CA SER A 503 11.95 -30.70 -19.40
C SER A 503 11.47 -29.34 -19.85
N ARG A 504 12.14 -28.77 -20.86
CA ARG A 504 11.80 -27.44 -21.40
C ARG A 504 10.35 -27.33 -21.86
N THR A 505 9.86 -28.30 -22.63
CA THR A 505 8.47 -28.33 -23.11
C THR A 505 7.46 -28.39 -21.97
N ARG A 506 7.72 -29.21 -20.94
CA ARG A 506 6.83 -29.29 -19.76
C ARG A 506 6.87 -27.99 -18.95
N LYS A 507 8.05 -27.35 -18.86
CA LYS A 507 8.22 -26.09 -18.15
C LYS A 507 7.46 -24.96 -18.84
N ILE A 508 7.53 -24.89 -20.18
CA ILE A 508 6.73 -23.98 -21.00
C ILE A 508 5.24 -24.17 -20.73
N SER A 509 4.72 -25.40 -20.85
CA SER A 509 3.29 -25.66 -20.64
C SER A 509 2.84 -25.32 -19.21
N ALA A 510 3.67 -25.58 -18.21
CA ALA A 510 3.35 -25.25 -16.82
C ALA A 510 3.31 -23.72 -16.59
N LEU A 511 4.22 -22.97 -17.18
CA LEU A 511 4.24 -21.50 -17.15
C LEU A 511 3.07 -20.89 -17.94
N GLU A 512 2.70 -21.45 -19.09
CA GLU A 512 1.52 -21.02 -19.86
C GLU A 512 0.22 -21.18 -19.05
N ASN A 513 0.11 -22.28 -18.30
CA ASN A 513 -1.05 -22.54 -17.42
C ASN A 513 -1.17 -21.57 -16.24
N LEU A 514 -0.11 -20.85 -15.87
CA LEU A 514 -0.16 -19.80 -14.85
C LEU A 514 -0.75 -18.48 -15.37
N GLY A 515 -0.87 -18.30 -16.68
CA GLY A 515 -1.34 -17.08 -17.32
C GLY A 515 -0.22 -16.06 -17.51
N ALA A 516 0.23 -15.91 -18.76
CA ALA A 516 1.42 -15.12 -19.08
C ALA A 516 1.16 -13.64 -19.39
N GLN A 517 -0.07 -13.23 -19.75
CA GLN A 517 -0.30 -11.89 -20.28
C GLN A 517 -0.11 -10.76 -19.26
N ASP A 518 -0.40 -11.01 -17.97
CA ASP A 518 -0.31 -9.99 -16.91
C ASP A 518 0.72 -10.33 -15.81
N ASN A 519 1.56 -11.35 -16.04
CA ASN A 519 2.54 -11.82 -15.06
C ASN A 519 3.96 -11.69 -15.60
N ILE A 520 4.63 -10.60 -15.21
CA ILE A 520 5.99 -10.27 -15.65
C ILE A 520 7.00 -11.36 -15.28
N GLU A 521 6.80 -12.09 -14.17
CA GLU A 521 7.68 -13.19 -13.79
C GLU A 521 7.53 -14.41 -14.71
N VAL A 522 6.28 -14.74 -15.09
CA VAL A 522 6.03 -15.80 -16.08
C VAL A 522 6.66 -15.42 -17.42
N GLN A 523 6.53 -14.16 -17.85
CA GLN A 523 7.15 -13.66 -19.09
C GLN A 523 8.68 -13.74 -19.04
N ARG A 524 9.29 -13.27 -17.94
CA ARG A 524 10.73 -13.34 -17.67
C ARG A 524 11.27 -14.76 -17.84
N GLN A 525 10.51 -15.77 -17.40
CA GLN A 525 10.90 -17.19 -17.55
C GLN A 525 10.56 -17.77 -18.93
N LEU A 526 9.42 -17.40 -19.53
CA LEU A 526 8.98 -17.93 -20.82
C LEU A 526 9.81 -17.43 -22.00
N ILE A 527 10.20 -16.15 -22.01
CA ILE A 527 10.92 -15.54 -23.15
C ILE A 527 12.21 -16.32 -23.49
N PRO A 528 13.11 -16.64 -22.54
CA PRO A 528 14.28 -17.45 -22.83
C PRO A 528 13.93 -18.85 -23.34
N LEU A 529 12.89 -19.48 -22.77
CA LEU A 529 12.47 -20.84 -23.16
C LEU A 529 11.88 -20.86 -24.57
N TYR A 530 11.09 -19.86 -24.94
CA TYR A 530 10.57 -19.70 -26.30
C TYR A 530 11.68 -19.43 -27.30
N ALA A 531 12.66 -18.60 -26.97
CA ALA A 531 13.80 -18.31 -27.85
C ALA A 531 14.58 -19.60 -28.14
N GLN A 532 14.86 -20.40 -27.11
CA GLN A 532 15.54 -21.69 -27.23
C GLN A 532 14.79 -22.72 -28.08
N GLU A 533 13.45 -22.69 -28.09
CA GLU A 533 12.59 -23.57 -28.91
C GLU A 533 12.24 -22.97 -30.27
N GLY A 534 12.75 -21.77 -30.59
CA GLY A 534 12.43 -21.06 -31.84
C GLY A 534 10.97 -20.60 -31.95
N GLN A 535 10.26 -20.48 -30.84
CA GLN A 535 8.85 -20.03 -30.78
C GLN A 535 8.74 -18.50 -30.84
N TRP A 536 9.33 -17.90 -31.87
CA TRP A 536 9.47 -16.44 -32.02
C TRP A 536 8.13 -15.71 -32.11
N ASP A 537 7.11 -16.32 -32.69
CA ASP A 537 5.77 -15.72 -32.78
C ASP A 537 5.17 -15.46 -31.40
N LYS A 538 5.43 -16.33 -30.42
CA LYS A 538 4.98 -16.13 -29.03
C LYS A 538 5.73 -15.01 -28.34
N ILE A 539 7.03 -14.83 -28.63
CA ILE A 539 7.81 -13.69 -28.14
C ILE A 539 7.25 -12.38 -28.70
N LYS A 540 6.91 -12.35 -30.00
CA LYS A 540 6.33 -11.16 -30.64
C LYS A 540 5.00 -10.74 -30.00
N VAL A 541 4.21 -11.68 -29.50
CA VAL A 541 2.97 -11.37 -28.74
C VAL A 541 3.29 -10.59 -27.46
N PHE A 542 4.35 -10.94 -26.72
CA PHE A 542 4.76 -10.16 -25.54
C PHE A 542 5.26 -8.76 -25.90
N LEU A 543 5.96 -8.64 -27.03
CA LEU A 543 6.54 -7.37 -27.48
C LEU A 543 5.49 -6.42 -28.09
N ALA A 544 4.34 -6.92 -28.55
CA ALA A 544 3.33 -6.10 -29.24
C ALA A 544 2.76 -4.97 -28.38
N ASP A 545 2.60 -5.21 -27.06
CA ASP A 545 2.06 -4.24 -26.10
C ASP A 545 3.13 -3.73 -25.12
N ILE A 546 4.42 -3.84 -25.45
CA ILE A 546 5.54 -3.53 -24.53
C ILE A 546 5.50 -2.09 -24.01
N GLU A 547 4.94 -1.15 -24.77
CA GLU A 547 4.80 0.26 -24.37
C GLU A 547 3.84 0.49 -23.18
N ARG A 548 2.95 -0.47 -22.88
CA ARG A 548 2.04 -0.39 -21.73
C ARG A 548 2.72 -0.75 -20.40
N TYR A 549 3.88 -1.38 -20.45
CA TYR A 549 4.63 -1.81 -19.27
C TYR A 549 5.41 -0.65 -18.65
N SER A 550 5.72 -0.75 -17.35
CA SER A 550 6.60 0.23 -16.69
C SER A 550 7.98 0.26 -17.34
N HIS A 551 8.80 1.27 -17.06
CA HIS A 551 10.15 1.30 -17.62
C HIS A 551 10.93 0.05 -17.23
N THR A 552 10.91 -0.31 -15.95
CA THR A 552 11.67 -1.46 -15.47
C THR A 552 11.14 -2.81 -15.95
N ASP A 553 9.82 -2.97 -16.13
CA ASP A 553 9.28 -4.21 -16.71
C ASP A 553 9.73 -4.41 -18.16
N ARG A 554 9.81 -3.33 -18.94
CA ARG A 554 10.36 -3.39 -20.30
C ARG A 554 11.81 -3.84 -20.29
N GLU A 555 12.61 -3.32 -19.36
CA GLU A 555 14.01 -3.74 -19.19
C GLU A 555 14.13 -5.21 -18.81
N ILE A 556 13.30 -5.71 -17.89
CA ILE A 556 13.26 -7.14 -17.53
C ILE A 556 12.94 -8.01 -18.76
N ILE A 557 11.99 -7.59 -19.59
CA ILE A 557 11.62 -8.29 -20.84
C ILE A 557 12.80 -8.29 -21.82
N TYR A 558 13.45 -7.14 -22.03
CA TYR A 558 14.59 -7.04 -22.95
C TYR A 558 15.79 -7.85 -22.49
N GLU A 559 16.13 -7.83 -21.20
CA GLU A 559 17.21 -8.66 -20.65
C GLU A 559 16.91 -10.16 -20.77
N SER A 560 15.65 -10.54 -20.57
CA SER A 560 15.20 -11.91 -20.76
C SER A 560 15.29 -12.35 -22.23
N LEU A 561 14.98 -11.43 -23.16
CA LEU A 561 15.11 -11.66 -24.59
C LEU A 561 16.57 -11.79 -25.03
N GLU A 562 17.45 -10.91 -24.54
CA GLU A 562 18.89 -10.96 -24.78
C GLU A 562 19.48 -12.28 -24.25
N LEU A 563 19.16 -12.66 -23.01
CA LEU A 563 19.55 -13.94 -22.43
C LEU A 563 19.04 -15.11 -23.27
N GLY A 564 17.76 -15.07 -23.67
CA GLY A 564 17.15 -16.08 -24.53
C GLY A 564 17.92 -16.28 -25.83
N CYS A 565 18.27 -15.19 -26.50
CA CYS A 565 19.02 -15.23 -27.76
C CYS A 565 20.46 -15.71 -27.57
N CYS A 566 21.13 -15.32 -26.49
CA CYS A 566 22.46 -15.83 -26.13
C CYS A 566 22.46 -17.34 -25.88
N LEU A 567 21.33 -17.90 -25.43
CA LEU A 567 21.18 -19.33 -25.13
C LEU A 567 20.61 -20.15 -26.30
N VAL A 568 20.40 -19.55 -27.47
CA VAL A 568 20.02 -20.28 -28.68
C VAL A 568 21.22 -21.09 -29.16
N PHE A 569 21.04 -22.41 -29.29
CA PHE A 569 22.05 -23.32 -29.82
C PHE A 569 21.43 -24.21 -30.91
N GLY A 570 22.23 -24.63 -31.89
CA GLY A 570 21.80 -25.59 -32.92
C GLY A 570 21.10 -24.97 -34.13
N GLU A 571 19.97 -25.55 -34.56
CA GLU A 571 19.27 -25.18 -35.82
C GLU A 571 18.34 -23.97 -35.71
N VAL A 572 18.06 -23.51 -34.48
CA VAL A 572 17.21 -22.35 -34.24
C VAL A 572 17.97 -21.08 -34.60
N LYS A 573 17.40 -20.26 -35.50
CA LYS A 573 17.96 -18.96 -35.89
C LYS A 573 17.16 -17.83 -35.26
N VAL A 574 17.86 -16.81 -34.76
CA VAL A 574 17.22 -15.58 -34.26
C VAL A 574 16.70 -14.79 -35.47
N PRO A 575 15.42 -14.39 -35.49
CA PRO A 575 14.87 -13.54 -36.54
C PRO A 575 15.54 -12.16 -36.55
N ARG A 576 15.76 -11.62 -37.74
CA ARG A 576 16.47 -10.35 -37.94
C ARG A 576 15.82 -9.16 -37.21
N ASP A 577 14.49 -9.14 -37.14
CA ASP A 577 13.74 -8.13 -36.41
C ASP A 577 13.98 -8.20 -34.89
N ILE A 578 14.17 -9.41 -34.35
CA ILE A 578 14.52 -9.62 -32.94
C ILE A 578 16.00 -9.28 -32.70
N GLU A 579 16.91 -9.65 -33.60
CA GLU A 579 18.32 -9.23 -33.53
C GLU A 579 18.44 -7.71 -33.52
N GLU A 580 17.77 -7.02 -34.46
CA GLU A 580 17.77 -5.55 -34.53
C GLU A 580 17.20 -4.92 -33.26
N LEU A 581 16.17 -5.51 -32.65
CA LEU A 581 15.59 -5.05 -31.39
C LEU A 581 16.56 -5.20 -30.20
N ILE A 582 17.28 -6.33 -30.10
CA ILE A 582 18.28 -6.55 -29.04
C ILE A 582 19.44 -5.58 -29.21
N GLU A 583 19.94 -5.42 -30.45
CA GLU A 583 21.02 -4.49 -30.74
C GLU A 583 20.67 -3.03 -30.45
N GLN A 584 19.39 -2.65 -30.57
CA GLN A 584 18.92 -1.32 -30.20
C GLN A 584 18.88 -1.08 -28.69
N ASN A 585 18.63 -2.12 -27.89
CA ASN A 585 18.37 -2.02 -26.45
C ASN A 585 19.54 -2.48 -25.55
N THR A 586 20.67 -2.95 -26.12
CA THR A 586 21.83 -3.35 -25.30
C THR A 586 22.44 -2.13 -24.57
N ARG A 587 22.30 -2.12 -23.24
CA ARG A 587 22.93 -1.14 -22.34
C ARG A 587 24.43 -1.43 -22.21
N PHE A 588 25.26 -0.38 -22.25
CA PHE A 588 26.67 -0.50 -21.90
C PHE A 588 26.93 0.10 -20.52
N HIS A 589 27.64 -0.65 -19.69
CA HIS A 589 28.00 -0.26 -18.32
C HIS A 589 29.24 0.63 -18.27
N PHE A 590 29.45 1.49 -19.26
CA PHE A 590 30.56 2.44 -19.27
C PHE A 590 30.07 3.88 -19.48
N GLU A 591 30.72 4.81 -18.80
CA GLU A 591 30.44 6.23 -18.83
C GLU A 591 31.03 6.90 -20.07
N ALA A 592 30.48 8.05 -20.48
CA ALA A 592 31.03 8.86 -21.57
C ALA A 592 32.52 9.21 -21.37
N LYS A 593 32.98 9.33 -20.12
CA LYS A 593 34.40 9.56 -19.80
C LYS A 593 35.30 8.38 -20.21
N GLU A 594 34.78 7.16 -20.17
CA GLU A 594 35.51 5.93 -20.51
C GLU A 594 35.65 5.77 -22.01
N LEU A 595 34.56 6.01 -22.76
CA LEU A 595 34.61 6.12 -24.23
C LEU A 595 35.64 7.17 -24.67
N ILE A 596 35.60 8.37 -24.08
CA ILE A 596 36.57 9.44 -24.40
C ILE A 596 37.99 9.01 -24.01
N SER A 597 38.16 8.33 -22.88
CA SER A 597 39.48 7.86 -22.48
C SER A 597 40.05 6.81 -23.43
N VAL A 598 39.23 5.92 -23.97
CA VAL A 598 39.65 4.91 -24.95
C VAL A 598 39.99 5.59 -26.28
N LEU A 599 39.17 6.54 -26.73
CA LEU A 599 39.43 7.27 -27.97
C LEU A 599 40.70 8.13 -27.89
N SER A 600 40.96 8.78 -26.75
CA SER A 600 42.22 9.49 -26.50
C SER A 600 43.44 8.56 -26.52
N GLU A 601 43.32 7.34 -25.99
CA GLU A 601 44.40 6.34 -25.99
C GLU A 601 44.66 5.82 -27.41
N ILE A 602 43.61 5.47 -28.16
CA ILE A 602 43.74 4.96 -29.54
C ILE A 602 44.35 6.01 -30.46
N THR A 603 44.01 7.28 -30.28
CA THR A 603 44.46 8.38 -31.16
C THR A 603 45.74 9.08 -30.69
N GLY A 604 46.15 8.88 -29.43
CA GLY A 604 47.24 9.64 -28.80
C GLY A 604 46.91 11.11 -28.50
N LEU A 605 45.63 11.51 -28.58
CA LEU A 605 45.21 12.90 -28.37
C LEU A 605 44.94 13.21 -26.89
N PRO A 606 45.36 14.39 -26.38
CA PRO A 606 45.26 14.73 -24.97
C PRO A 606 43.80 14.86 -24.50
N LYS A 607 43.53 14.37 -23.29
CA LYS A 607 42.25 14.56 -22.60
C LYS A 607 42.05 16.05 -22.28
N GLY A 608 40.87 16.60 -22.54
CA GLY A 608 40.55 18.01 -22.26
C GLY A 608 40.91 18.97 -23.40
N GLY A 609 41.29 18.48 -24.58
CA GLY A 609 41.49 19.28 -25.78
C GLY A 609 40.25 19.40 -26.67
N PRO A 610 40.35 20.17 -27.78
CA PRO A 610 39.31 20.34 -28.82
C PRO A 610 38.59 19.05 -29.22
N PHE A 611 39.36 17.98 -29.43
CA PHE A 611 38.86 16.66 -29.76
C PHE A 611 37.86 16.12 -28.74
N THR A 612 38.22 16.19 -27.45
CA THR A 612 37.36 15.68 -26.38
C THR A 612 36.12 16.51 -26.14
N TYR A 613 36.18 17.83 -26.32
CA TYR A 613 35.02 18.70 -26.23
C TYR A 613 34.06 18.49 -27.42
N GLY A 614 34.59 18.37 -28.64
CA GLY A 614 33.80 18.06 -29.83
C GLY A 614 33.09 16.71 -29.71
N LEU A 615 33.79 15.67 -29.23
CA LEU A 615 33.19 14.36 -28.97
C LEU A 615 32.09 14.42 -27.91
N LYS A 616 32.32 15.12 -26.79
CA LYS A 616 31.27 15.32 -25.76
C LYS A 616 30.05 16.02 -26.33
N SER A 617 30.24 17.05 -27.16
CA SER A 617 29.16 17.80 -27.78
C SER A 617 28.32 16.93 -28.71
N ARG A 618 28.96 16.14 -29.59
CA ARG A 618 28.25 15.24 -30.52
C ARG A 618 27.61 14.06 -29.83
N LEU A 619 28.23 13.52 -28.79
CA LEU A 619 27.62 12.49 -27.98
C LEU A 619 26.41 13.03 -27.20
N LEU A 620 26.47 14.26 -26.70
CA LEU A 620 25.34 14.92 -26.05
C LEU A 620 24.17 15.15 -27.02
N GLU A 621 24.44 15.51 -28.27
CA GLU A 621 23.44 15.64 -29.33
C GLU A 621 22.73 14.31 -29.61
N VAL A 622 23.51 13.25 -29.78
CA VAL A 622 22.99 11.89 -30.01
C VAL A 622 22.13 11.41 -28.83
N VAL A 623 22.61 11.60 -27.61
CA VAL A 623 21.87 11.24 -26.38
C VAL A 623 20.59 12.06 -26.26
N ASN A 624 20.64 13.37 -26.50
CA ASN A 624 19.44 14.22 -26.38
C ASN A 624 18.39 13.91 -27.44
N HIS A 625 18.82 13.50 -28.64
CA HIS A 625 17.90 13.00 -29.67
C HIS A 625 17.21 11.71 -29.21
N ARG A 626 17.97 10.77 -28.61
CA ARG A 626 17.43 9.54 -28.02
C ARG A 626 16.44 9.85 -26.89
N LEU A 627 16.79 10.74 -25.97
CA LEU A 627 15.92 11.15 -24.87
C LEU A 627 14.63 11.81 -25.36
N GLU A 628 14.69 12.59 -26.43
CA GLU A 628 13.52 13.20 -27.06
C GLU A 628 12.61 12.15 -27.72
N GLU A 629 13.17 11.15 -28.40
CA GLU A 629 12.43 9.96 -28.88
C GLU A 629 11.75 9.19 -27.73
N GLU A 630 12.41 9.11 -26.57
CA GLU A 630 11.91 8.45 -25.35
C GLU A 630 10.92 9.30 -24.53
N GLY A 631 10.62 10.55 -24.95
CA GLY A 631 9.76 11.47 -24.19
C GLY A 631 10.37 12.00 -22.88
N LYS A 632 11.69 11.90 -22.72
CA LYS A 632 12.46 12.36 -21.55
C LYS A 632 13.00 13.78 -21.75
N ALA A 633 13.27 14.46 -20.64
CA ALA A 633 13.89 15.79 -20.66
C ALA A 633 15.32 15.73 -21.19
N LYS A 634 15.70 16.72 -22.02
CA LYS A 634 17.08 16.88 -22.53
C LYS A 634 18.04 17.14 -21.36
N VAL A 635 19.21 16.53 -21.42
CA VAL A 635 20.29 16.71 -20.44
C VAL A 635 21.29 17.77 -20.92
N HIS A 636 21.83 18.55 -19.98
CA HIS A 636 22.82 19.59 -20.26
C HIS A 636 24.27 19.08 -20.20
N ASN A 637 24.50 17.90 -19.61
CA ASN A 637 25.81 17.27 -19.56
C ASN A 637 25.65 15.74 -19.57
N LEU A 638 26.76 15.04 -19.85
CA LEU A 638 26.81 13.57 -19.92
C LEU A 638 27.12 12.91 -18.56
N SER A 639 27.13 13.66 -17.46
CA SER A 639 27.45 13.13 -16.13
C SER A 639 26.30 12.27 -15.63
N GLY A 640 26.55 10.98 -15.41
CA GLY A 640 25.53 10.03 -14.96
C GLY A 640 24.60 9.52 -16.06
N VAL A 641 24.88 9.81 -17.34
CA VAL A 641 24.10 9.29 -18.48
C VAL A 641 24.58 7.88 -18.84
N ILE A 642 23.65 6.92 -18.87
CA ILE A 642 23.88 5.57 -19.37
C ILE A 642 23.89 5.57 -20.91
N LEU A 643 24.96 5.04 -21.51
CA LEU A 643 25.12 4.92 -22.95
C LEU A 643 24.60 3.57 -23.47
N TYR A 644 23.91 3.61 -24.60
CA TYR A 644 23.36 2.46 -25.31
C TYR A 644 24.25 2.14 -26.52
N LYS A 645 24.18 0.91 -27.03
CA LYS A 645 24.87 0.55 -28.29
C LYS A 645 24.49 1.49 -29.44
N LYS A 646 23.21 1.84 -29.54
CA LYS A 646 22.70 2.80 -30.53
C LYS A 646 23.38 4.17 -30.43
N ASP A 647 23.77 4.63 -29.25
CA ASP A 647 24.43 5.95 -29.09
C ASP A 647 25.81 5.97 -29.73
N ILE A 648 26.57 4.88 -29.62
CA ILE A 648 27.90 4.78 -30.22
C ILE A 648 27.78 4.69 -31.74
N TYR A 649 26.84 3.90 -32.22
CA TYR A 649 26.57 3.79 -33.66
C TYR A 649 26.12 5.11 -34.25
N ASN A 650 25.20 5.80 -33.57
CA ASN A 650 24.72 7.12 -33.97
C ASN A 650 25.83 8.16 -33.92
N LEU A 651 26.68 8.15 -32.89
CA LEU A 651 27.85 9.03 -32.81
C LEU A 651 28.79 8.79 -33.99
N VAL A 652 29.20 7.54 -34.26
CA VAL A 652 30.12 7.24 -35.36
C VAL A 652 29.49 7.57 -36.71
N SER A 653 28.22 7.24 -36.91
CA SER A 653 27.45 7.60 -38.12
C SER A 653 27.33 9.11 -38.31
N LEU A 654 27.07 9.86 -37.25
CA LEU A 654 27.02 11.32 -37.28
C LEU A 654 28.38 11.89 -37.70
N LEU A 655 29.46 11.46 -37.04
CA LEU A 655 30.82 11.90 -37.35
C LEU A 655 31.26 11.50 -38.77
N ASP A 656 30.88 10.31 -39.24
CA ASP A 656 31.21 9.82 -40.57
C ASP A 656 30.53 10.67 -41.67
N LYS A 657 29.27 11.08 -41.43
CA LYS A 657 28.55 12.03 -42.30
C LYS A 657 29.17 13.43 -42.25
N GLU A 658 29.59 13.90 -41.07
CA GLU A 658 30.27 15.19 -40.93
C GLU A 658 31.60 15.22 -41.68
N ILE A 659 32.39 14.14 -41.59
CA ILE A 659 33.61 14.01 -42.37
C ILE A 659 33.29 14.04 -43.86
N HIS A 660 32.29 13.29 -44.32
CA HIS A 660 31.90 13.30 -45.74
C HIS A 660 31.46 14.69 -46.21
N SER A 661 30.73 15.45 -45.39
CA SER A 661 30.29 16.79 -45.71
C SER A 661 31.46 17.78 -45.86
N ILE A 662 32.55 17.59 -45.13
CA ILE A 662 33.70 18.52 -45.08
C ILE A 662 34.83 18.05 -46.02
N ASP A 663 34.94 16.74 -46.25
CA ASP A 663 35.90 16.09 -47.13
C ASP A 663 35.15 15.11 -48.06
N PRO A 664 34.55 15.60 -49.18
CA PRO A 664 33.76 14.77 -50.11
C PRO A 664 34.44 13.51 -50.66
N PRO A 665 35.78 13.45 -50.82
CA PRO A 665 36.52 12.21 -51.09
C PRO A 665 36.37 11.10 -50.04
N HIS A 666 36.01 11.43 -48.79
CA HIS A 666 35.69 10.45 -47.75
C HIS A 666 34.44 9.67 -48.12
N LYS A 667 34.51 8.35 -48.23
CA LYS A 667 33.32 7.53 -48.49
C LYS A 667 32.65 7.18 -47.17
N ILE A 668 31.37 7.53 -47.05
CA ILE A 668 30.52 7.09 -45.93
C ILE A 668 30.63 5.58 -45.78
N MET A 669 30.79 5.12 -44.54
CA MET A 669 30.86 3.71 -44.19
C MET A 669 29.56 3.01 -44.61
N SER A 670 29.69 1.88 -45.30
CA SER A 670 28.56 0.98 -45.50
C SER A 670 28.10 0.41 -44.15
N LYS A 671 26.82 0.04 -44.01
CA LYS A 671 26.25 -0.54 -42.79
C LYS A 671 27.14 -1.64 -42.16
N ALA A 672 27.59 -2.61 -42.96
CA ALA A 672 28.47 -3.69 -42.50
C ALA A 672 29.85 -3.22 -41.97
N LYS A 673 30.40 -2.12 -42.51
CA LYS A 673 31.68 -1.55 -42.05
C LYS A 673 31.50 -0.75 -40.76
N LEU A 674 30.37 -0.05 -40.63
CA LEU A 674 30.01 0.67 -39.41
C LEU A 674 29.81 -0.32 -38.26
N GLU A 675 29.12 -1.43 -38.52
CA GLU A 675 28.93 -2.53 -37.55
C GLU A 675 30.27 -3.12 -37.09
N GLU A 676 31.14 -3.53 -38.02
CA GLU A 676 32.47 -4.05 -37.70
C GLU A 676 33.31 -3.03 -36.91
N PHE A 677 33.25 -1.75 -37.28
CA PHE A 677 33.97 -0.66 -36.63
C PHE A 677 33.51 -0.44 -35.19
N CYS A 678 32.20 -0.37 -34.97
CA CYS A 678 31.62 -0.09 -33.66
C CYS A 678 31.77 -1.29 -32.71
N ILE A 679 31.63 -2.53 -33.18
CA ILE A 679 31.85 -3.74 -32.34
C ILE A 679 33.27 -3.74 -31.77
N VAL A 680 34.28 -3.52 -32.61
CA VAL A 680 35.69 -3.50 -32.18
C VAL A 680 35.96 -2.36 -31.19
N LEU A 681 35.35 -1.19 -31.40
CA LEU A 681 35.46 -0.07 -30.47
C LEU A 681 34.84 -0.41 -29.11
N ILE A 682 33.66 -1.01 -29.10
CA ILE A 682 32.95 -1.43 -27.88
C ILE A 682 33.75 -2.49 -27.11
N ASP A 683 34.27 -3.51 -27.79
CA ASP A 683 35.07 -4.56 -27.17
C ASP A 683 36.33 -3.99 -26.51
N LYS A 684 36.97 -2.99 -27.12
CA LYS A 684 38.12 -2.30 -26.53
C LYS A 684 37.76 -1.48 -25.29
N ILE A 685 36.54 -0.97 -25.19
CA ILE A 685 36.06 -0.27 -23.99
C ILE A 685 35.80 -1.27 -22.87
N LYS A 686 35.14 -2.40 -23.17
CA LYS A 686 34.87 -3.47 -22.19
C LYS A 686 36.15 -4.09 -21.62
N ASN A 687 37.13 -4.40 -22.46
CA ASN A 687 38.37 -5.06 -22.06
C ASN A 687 39.38 -4.13 -21.32
N LYS A 688 38.98 -2.91 -20.96
CA LYS A 688 39.84 -1.98 -20.22
C LYS A 688 39.79 -2.20 -18.70
N GLU A 689 38.72 -2.83 -18.20
CA GLU A 689 38.59 -3.19 -16.78
C GLU A 689 39.49 -4.38 -16.38
N ASP A 690 39.76 -5.32 -17.29
CA ASP A 690 40.66 -6.45 -17.02
C ASP A 690 42.15 -6.06 -16.98
N ALA A 691 42.53 -4.90 -17.53
CA ALA A 691 43.91 -4.45 -17.63
C ALA A 691 44.42 -3.67 -16.39
N LEU A 692 43.54 -3.35 -15.44
CA LEU A 692 43.92 -2.68 -14.18
C LEU A 692 44.54 -3.63 -13.15
N GLN A 693 44.54 -4.95 -13.40
CA GLN A 693 45.25 -5.94 -12.58
C GLN A 693 46.73 -6.13 -13.02
N ASP A 694 47.12 -5.66 -14.21
CA ASP A 694 48.45 -5.85 -14.81
C ASP A 694 49.31 -4.57 -14.86
N GLU A 695 48.91 -3.50 -14.14
CA GLU A 695 49.68 -2.24 -14.08
C GLU A 695 51.02 -2.35 -13.31
N VAL A 696 51.37 -3.53 -12.77
CA VAL A 696 52.66 -3.76 -12.10
C VAL A 696 53.78 -4.14 -13.09
N ASP A 697 53.48 -4.63 -14.30
CA ASP A 697 54.52 -5.16 -15.21
C ASP A 697 54.85 -4.27 -16.44
N LEU A 698 54.15 -3.16 -16.65
CA LEU A 698 54.34 -2.31 -17.84
C LEU A 698 55.38 -1.19 -17.69
N GLN A 699 56.00 -1.02 -16.53
CA GLN A 699 57.21 -0.17 -16.40
C GLN A 699 58.44 -0.73 -17.12
N PHE A 700 58.39 -1.95 -17.67
CA PHE A 700 59.49 -2.58 -18.41
C PHE A 700 59.37 -2.58 -19.95
N ALA A 701 58.30 -2.02 -20.54
CA ALA A 701 58.06 -2.11 -21.99
C ALA A 701 58.22 -0.78 -22.76
N SER A 702 59.10 0.11 -22.32
CA SER A 702 59.34 1.42 -22.97
C SER A 702 60.11 1.38 -24.31
N ASN A 703 60.27 0.22 -24.97
CA ASN A 703 61.11 0.11 -26.17
C ASN A 703 60.61 -0.81 -27.30
N LEU A 704 59.30 -1.11 -27.41
CA LEU A 704 58.77 -1.84 -28.57
C LEU A 704 57.66 -1.05 -29.26
N HIS A 705 57.92 -0.66 -30.52
CA HIS A 705 56.91 -0.16 -31.46
C HIS A 705 55.82 -1.23 -31.66
N TYR A 706 54.80 -1.22 -30.81
CA TYR A 706 53.61 -2.06 -30.96
C TYR A 706 52.78 -1.51 -32.11
N LYS A 707 52.79 -2.19 -33.27
CA LYS A 707 51.83 -1.88 -34.35
C LYS A 707 50.44 -2.26 -33.84
N LEU A 708 49.57 -1.27 -33.65
CA LEU A 708 48.14 -1.51 -33.40
C LEU A 708 47.58 -2.46 -34.49
N PRO A 709 46.68 -3.39 -34.14
CA PRO A 709 45.99 -4.22 -35.13
C PRO A 709 45.37 -3.34 -36.22
N LYS A 710 45.37 -3.81 -37.48
CA LYS A 710 44.95 -3.03 -38.67
C LYS A 710 43.59 -2.33 -38.50
N ILE A 711 42.68 -2.89 -37.73
CA ILE A 711 41.37 -2.31 -37.47
C ILE A 711 41.44 -1.11 -36.50
N PHE A 712 42.30 -1.16 -35.47
CA PHE A 712 42.51 -0.03 -34.57
C PHE A 712 43.29 1.11 -35.23
N GLN A 713 44.15 0.80 -36.20
CA GLN A 713 44.76 1.83 -37.05
C GLN A 713 43.68 2.59 -37.83
N LYS A 714 42.69 1.90 -38.39
CA LYS A 714 41.55 2.55 -39.07
C LYS A 714 40.67 3.35 -38.11
N ILE A 715 40.42 2.86 -36.89
CA ILE A 715 39.70 3.61 -35.85
C ILE A 715 40.48 4.88 -35.49
N SER A 716 41.78 4.76 -35.26
CA SER A 716 42.66 5.90 -34.99
C SER A 716 42.65 6.89 -36.15
N GLU A 717 42.83 6.45 -37.40
CA GLU A 717 42.79 7.30 -38.59
C GLU A 717 41.45 8.04 -38.72
N PHE A 718 40.34 7.35 -38.49
CA PHE A 718 39.01 7.94 -38.49
C PHE A 718 38.90 9.06 -37.44
N PHE A 719 39.24 8.78 -36.19
CA PHE A 719 39.12 9.77 -35.11
C PHE A 719 40.18 10.88 -35.16
N LEU A 720 41.35 10.64 -35.75
CA LEU A 720 42.32 11.70 -36.08
C LEU A 720 41.76 12.64 -37.15
N LYS A 721 41.00 12.11 -38.11
CA LYS A 721 40.29 12.90 -39.11
C LYS A 721 39.16 13.72 -38.47
N VAL A 722 38.38 13.12 -37.56
CA VAL A 722 37.40 13.84 -36.72
C VAL A 722 38.07 14.96 -35.94
N ALA A 723 39.21 14.69 -35.28
CA ALA A 723 39.96 15.70 -34.54
C ALA A 723 40.38 16.89 -35.43
N SER A 724 40.86 16.62 -36.64
CA SER A 724 41.24 17.66 -37.60
C SER A 724 40.06 18.57 -38.01
N ILE A 725 38.84 18.02 -38.03
CA ILE A 725 37.61 18.78 -38.31
C ILE A 725 37.25 19.65 -37.11
N PHE A 726 37.30 19.10 -35.89
CA PHE A 726 37.04 19.86 -34.67
C PHE A 726 38.04 21.01 -34.49
N ASP A 727 39.31 20.79 -34.84
CA ASP A 727 40.33 21.85 -34.84
C ASP A 727 40.07 22.91 -35.90
N LYS A 728 39.68 22.53 -37.13
CA LYS A 728 39.33 23.48 -38.20
C LYS A 728 38.11 24.33 -37.84
N ASN A 729 37.08 23.75 -37.24
CA ASN A 729 35.86 24.44 -36.81
C ASN A 729 36.12 25.40 -35.64
N LEU A 730 37.10 25.12 -34.76
CA LEU A 730 37.55 26.08 -33.74
C LEU A 730 38.30 27.26 -34.33
N ILE A 731 39.09 27.06 -35.40
CA ILE A 731 39.77 28.14 -36.11
C ILE A 731 38.75 29.01 -36.88
N THR A 732 37.73 28.41 -37.50
CA THR A 732 36.68 29.18 -38.20
C THR A 732 35.77 29.93 -37.22
N ASN A 733 35.33 29.29 -36.12
CA ASN A 733 34.50 29.94 -35.10
C ASN A 733 35.27 31.00 -34.29
N SER A 734 36.58 30.86 -34.11
CA SER A 734 37.40 31.92 -33.49
C SER A 734 37.62 33.08 -34.45
N ILE A 735 37.81 32.85 -35.75
CA ILE A 735 37.90 33.91 -36.75
C ILE A 735 36.56 34.66 -36.92
N GLU A 736 35.42 33.95 -36.91
CA GLU A 736 34.08 34.56 -36.94
C GLU A 736 33.78 35.34 -35.66
N LYS A 737 34.04 34.78 -34.46
CA LYS A 737 33.92 35.54 -33.20
C LYS A 737 34.82 36.77 -33.14
N THR A 738 36.01 36.73 -33.77
CA THR A 738 36.92 37.90 -33.82
C THR A 738 36.47 38.93 -34.85
N LYS A 739 35.69 38.52 -35.87
CA LYS A 739 35.04 39.40 -36.85
C LYS A 739 33.82 40.10 -36.22
N ASP A 740 32.97 39.34 -35.55
CA ASP A 740 31.80 39.85 -34.83
C ASP A 740 32.22 40.80 -33.71
N LEU A 741 33.28 40.48 -32.94
CA LEU A 741 33.83 41.41 -31.95
C LEU A 741 34.37 42.72 -32.55
N LYS A 742 34.91 42.68 -33.78
CA LYS A 742 35.41 43.89 -34.46
C LYS A 742 34.29 44.74 -35.03
N GLU A 743 33.19 44.13 -35.48
CA GLU A 743 31.99 44.86 -35.91
C GLU A 743 31.25 45.47 -34.71
N ASP A 744 31.13 44.73 -33.60
CA ASP A 744 30.57 45.25 -32.34
C ASP A 744 31.41 46.38 -31.75
N LEU A 745 32.75 46.27 -31.73
CA LEU A 745 33.62 47.33 -31.22
C LEU A 745 33.63 48.60 -32.09
N ASN A 746 33.31 48.49 -33.38
CA ASN A 746 33.13 49.66 -34.25
C ASN A 746 31.77 50.33 -34.03
N GLY A 747 30.72 49.56 -33.73
CA GLY A 747 29.40 50.11 -33.33
C GLY A 747 29.42 50.85 -31.98
N PHE A 748 30.31 50.47 -31.05
CA PHE A 748 30.43 51.12 -29.74
C PHE A 748 31.20 52.45 -29.73
N LYS A 749 31.93 52.80 -30.79
CA LYS A 749 32.68 54.07 -30.86
C LYS A 749 31.88 55.26 -31.41
N GLU A 750 30.71 55.03 -32.00
CA GLU A 750 29.88 56.12 -32.56
C GLU A 750 28.78 56.64 -31.61
N ASN A 751 28.49 55.98 -30.49
CA ASN A 751 27.34 56.33 -29.63
C ASN A 751 27.64 56.93 -28.24
N ASN A 752 28.90 57.19 -27.87
CA ASN A 752 29.26 57.75 -26.56
C ASN A 752 29.82 59.18 -26.60
N ASN A 753 29.16 60.07 -27.36
CA ASN A 753 29.36 61.52 -27.23
C ASN A 753 28.04 62.28 -27.39
N SER A 754 27.17 62.23 -26.38
CA SER A 754 26.32 63.38 -26.01
C SER A 754 25.55 63.12 -24.71
N GLY A 755 25.74 63.99 -23.71
CA GLY A 755 24.71 64.32 -22.73
C GLY A 755 24.93 63.92 -21.27
N GLU A 756 25.87 64.57 -20.59
CA GLU A 756 25.75 64.85 -19.14
C GLU A 756 24.77 66.01 -18.93
N GLN A 757 23.78 65.84 -18.02
CA GLN A 757 23.52 66.74 -16.88
C GLN A 757 22.29 66.31 -16.05
N ASP A 758 22.53 66.14 -14.76
CA ASP A 758 21.63 66.00 -13.58
C ASP A 758 20.89 67.35 -13.29
N PRO A 759 20.07 67.56 -12.21
CA PRO A 759 19.39 66.68 -11.25
C PRO A 759 17.91 67.05 -10.94
N GLY A 760 17.18 66.26 -10.12
CA GLY A 760 15.96 66.77 -9.47
C GLY A 760 15.05 65.80 -8.68
N MET A 761 15.23 65.79 -7.35
CA MET A 761 14.22 65.80 -6.26
C MET A 761 12.99 64.84 -6.22
N THR A 762 12.98 64.04 -5.13
CA THR A 762 11.89 63.75 -4.14
C THR A 762 10.44 63.48 -4.58
N HIS A 763 9.86 62.34 -4.18
CA HIS A 763 8.97 62.20 -3.00
C HIS A 763 8.19 60.86 -2.98
N SER A 764 8.04 60.33 -1.76
CA SER A 764 7.06 59.33 -1.25
C SER A 764 7.35 57.85 -1.47
#